data_AF-A0A3P6C6Z4-F1
#
_entry.id   AF-A0A3P6C6Z4-F1
#
_cell.length_a   1.000
_cell.length_b   1.000
_cell.length_c   1.000
_cell.angle_alpha   90.00
_cell.angle_beta   90.00
_cell.angle_gamma   90.00
#
_symmetry.space_group_name_H-M   'P 1'
#
loop_
_entity.id
_entity.type
_entity.pdbx_description
1 polymer ?
#
loop_
_entity_poly.entity_id
_entity_poly.type
_entity_poly.pdbx_seq_one_letter_code
_entity_poly.pdbx_strand_id
1 'polypeptide(L)'
;MRKLQRKRPMAMDKSSSKYRTYFWYVAMVSFLLWLVLLYLFNSSVKTVHNHERLFRQENVIDLPVHVSQQNHESDQAVVSNVDNITVPVTGNGSSQEVQISEDAKVVSDLVEELEKEDVENVKKRGDTAWSRRSTRSRGRHRESRRTRSSDKRMVRPNNDDENNVDNSDENHQSLDKEPNFFEPRNDVTSKKERVDDNNVVESKQKTSNNNTSKVNSRISAKRNRPKVVVRPRVTRRNDPCRGKYVYMHDVPSLFNEELLKNCWTLSRWTDMCELTSNFGLGPPLPNMEGVSGWFATNQFTLEVIFHNRMKQYKCLTKDSSLASAVYVPYYPGLDLMRFLWGPFPSMRDAAALDLMKWLRERQEWKRMDGRDHFMVAGRTTWDFMRTPGNESDWGNRLMILPEIRNMTMLLIESSPWNYHGFAVPYPTYFHPSTNAEILQWQNRMRRIKRRYLFSFVGAPRPNLGDSIRSEIMDQCKASRRKCKLLECVSGSQKCYKPDQIMKFFLSSTFCLQPPGDSYTRRSTFDSILAGCIPVFFHPGSAYAQYIWHLPKDIGKYSVFIPGKNVKEGKASIERVLSRIPREKVVAMREEVIKLIPRLMYFNPSGKRGDVGRFEDAFDVAVEGVLERVEGLRKRIEEGNEEIFDFPERFSWKYNVFGNVEKHEWDSYFDRR
;
A
#
# COMPACT_ATOMS: atom_id res chain seq x y z
N MET A 1 -51.07 -7.67 69.57
CA MET A 1 -50.75 -7.78 71.02
C MET A 1 -49.91 -9.05 71.19
N ARG A 2 -48.64 -9.03 71.59
CA ARG A 2 -48.10 -8.60 72.89
C ARG A 2 -46.68 -8.04 72.76
N LYS A 3 -46.43 -6.91 73.43
CA LYS A 3 -45.11 -6.51 73.95
C LYS A 3 -44.83 -7.30 75.23
N LEU A 4 -43.56 -7.64 75.48
CA LEU A 4 -42.89 -7.67 76.79
C LEU A 4 -41.39 -7.88 76.51
N GLN A 5 -40.59 -6.82 76.41
CA GLN A 5 -39.81 -6.14 77.47
C GLN A 5 -38.56 -6.90 77.98
N ARG A 6 -37.40 -6.44 77.46
CA ARG A 6 -36.14 -6.01 78.13
C ARG A 6 -35.70 -6.64 79.47
N LYS A 7 -34.44 -7.10 79.48
CA LYS A 7 -33.25 -6.71 80.33
C LYS A 7 -32.17 -7.80 80.09
N ARG A 8 -30.83 -7.64 80.07
CA ARG A 8 -29.82 -6.63 80.46
C ARG A 8 -28.46 -7.02 79.79
N PRO A 9 -27.37 -6.21 79.91
CA PRO A 9 -26.22 -6.20 78.99
C PRO A 9 -25.12 -7.22 79.31
N MET A 10 -24.32 -7.58 78.30
CA MET A 10 -23.00 -8.22 78.47
C MET A 10 -21.93 -7.48 77.65
N ALA A 11 -20.74 -7.46 78.24
CA ALA A 11 -19.57 -6.67 77.88
C ALA A 11 -19.07 -6.89 76.45
N MET A 12 -18.59 -5.80 75.82
CA MET A 12 -17.81 -5.88 74.59
C MET A 12 -16.36 -6.20 74.92
N ASP A 13 -15.95 -7.39 74.50
CA ASP A 13 -14.59 -7.92 74.61
C ASP A 13 -13.70 -7.46 73.43
N LYS A 14 -12.40 -7.45 73.72
CA LYS A 14 -11.27 -6.93 72.96
C LYS A 14 -11.09 -7.59 71.58
N SER A 15 -11.77 -7.10 70.54
CA SER A 15 -11.56 -7.55 69.14
C SER A 15 -10.97 -6.48 68.19
N SER A 16 -10.55 -5.31 68.70
CA SER A 16 -10.08 -4.19 67.85
C SER A 16 -8.58 -4.21 67.53
N SER A 17 -7.77 -4.97 68.27
CA SER A 17 -6.29 -4.90 68.14
C SER A 17 -5.74 -5.67 66.92
N LYS A 18 -6.32 -6.83 66.58
CA LYS A 18 -5.78 -7.70 65.50
C LYS A 18 -5.98 -7.12 64.09
N TYR A 19 -7.08 -6.40 63.83
CA TYR A 19 -7.35 -5.82 62.51
C TYR A 19 -6.45 -4.63 62.17
N ARG A 20 -5.99 -3.89 63.19
CA ARG A 20 -5.05 -2.78 63.00
C ARG A 20 -3.69 -3.27 62.50
N THR A 21 -3.20 -4.40 63.01
CA THR A 21 -1.89 -4.94 62.60
C THR A 21 -1.91 -5.46 61.18
N TYR A 22 -2.95 -6.17 60.75
CA TYR A 22 -3.09 -6.65 59.36
C TYR A 22 -3.16 -5.51 58.34
N PHE A 23 -3.84 -4.40 58.68
CA PHE A 23 -3.89 -3.22 57.82
C PHE A 23 -2.50 -2.62 57.57
N TRP A 24 -1.67 -2.52 58.62
CA TRP A 24 -0.31 -2.01 58.48
C TRP A 24 0.59 -2.92 57.64
N TYR A 25 0.44 -4.25 57.73
CA TYR A 25 1.16 -5.18 56.86
C TYR A 25 0.78 -5.01 55.38
N VAL A 26 -0.51 -4.90 55.06
CA VAL A 26 -0.97 -4.71 53.67
C VAL A 26 -0.52 -3.35 53.11
N ALA A 27 -0.58 -2.29 53.91
CA ALA A 27 -0.09 -0.97 53.51
C ALA A 27 1.43 -0.98 53.26
N MET A 28 2.19 -1.66 54.11
CA MET A 28 3.64 -1.73 53.97
C MET A 28 4.06 -2.58 52.76
N VAL A 29 3.39 -3.71 52.51
CA VAL A 29 3.63 -4.53 51.30
C VAL A 29 3.29 -3.74 50.04
N SER A 30 2.19 -3.00 50.02
CA SER A 30 1.80 -2.16 48.88
C SER A 30 2.81 -1.04 48.61
N PHE A 31 3.34 -0.43 49.67
CA PHE A 31 4.37 0.61 49.56
C PHE A 31 5.70 0.06 49.04
N LEU A 32 6.13 -1.11 49.51
CA LEU A 32 7.33 -1.78 48.99
C LEU A 32 7.17 -2.18 47.52
N LEU A 33 6.00 -2.68 47.12
CA LEU A 33 5.72 -3.03 45.72
C LEU A 33 5.76 -1.79 44.82
N TRP A 34 5.24 -0.66 45.30
CA TRP A 34 5.32 0.62 44.61
C TRP A 34 6.76 1.13 44.45
N LEU A 35 7.60 1.00 45.49
CA LEU A 35 9.02 1.35 45.40
C LEU A 35 9.80 0.45 44.42
N VAL A 36 9.49 -0.84 44.36
CA VAL A 36 10.09 -1.77 43.39
C VAL A 36 9.68 -1.39 41.96
N LEU A 37 8.41 -1.08 41.72
CA LEU A 37 7.96 -0.60 40.41
C LEU A 37 8.60 0.74 40.03
N LEU A 38 8.75 1.67 40.98
CA LEU A 38 9.42 2.95 40.76
C LEU A 38 10.92 2.77 40.46
N TYR A 39 11.56 1.81 41.13
CA TYR A 39 12.95 1.45 40.87
C TYR A 39 13.13 0.82 39.49
N LEU A 40 12.26 -0.11 39.09
CA LEU A 40 12.28 -0.72 37.76
C LEU A 40 12.01 0.31 36.65
N PHE A 41 11.10 1.26 36.90
CA PHE A 41 10.83 2.37 35.98
C PHE A 41 12.05 3.30 35.84
N ASN A 42 12.65 3.75 36.95
CA ASN A 42 13.85 4.60 36.92
C ASN A 42 15.09 3.88 36.38
N SER A 43 15.21 2.57 36.60
CA SER A 43 16.26 1.74 36.01
C SER A 43 16.08 1.68 34.49
N SER A 44 14.86 1.47 34.01
CA SER A 44 14.54 1.49 32.57
C SER A 44 14.85 2.84 31.92
N VAL A 45 14.53 3.95 32.59
CA VAL A 45 14.88 5.31 32.12
C VAL A 45 16.39 5.53 32.08
N LYS A 46 17.15 5.02 33.06
CA LYS A 46 18.63 5.07 33.04
C LYS A 46 19.24 4.21 31.94
N THR A 47 18.67 3.05 31.62
CA THR A 47 19.13 2.20 30.51
C THR A 47 18.87 2.86 29.16
N VAL A 48 17.74 3.55 28.99
CA VAL A 48 17.42 4.35 27.80
C VAL A 48 18.38 5.54 27.66
N HIS A 49 18.65 6.29 28.74
CA HIS A 49 19.61 7.40 28.71
C HIS A 49 21.07 6.97 28.52
N ASN A 50 21.47 5.80 29.02
CA ASN A 50 22.81 5.26 28.78
C ASN A 50 22.99 4.76 27.34
N HIS A 51 21.94 4.19 26.72
CA HIS A 51 21.95 3.93 25.28
C HIS A 51 22.09 5.23 24.49
N GLU A 52 21.33 6.27 24.85
CA GLU A 52 21.39 7.59 24.22
C GLU A 52 22.77 8.27 24.35
N ARG A 53 23.48 8.06 25.47
CA ARG A 53 24.86 8.54 25.66
C ARG A 53 25.89 7.74 24.85
N LEU A 54 25.77 6.41 24.79
CA LEU A 54 26.66 5.57 23.97
C LEU A 54 26.54 5.92 22.48
N PHE A 55 25.33 6.25 21.99
CA PHE A 55 25.11 6.76 20.64
C PHE A 55 25.71 8.15 20.37
N ARG A 56 25.93 8.95 21.41
CA ARG A 56 26.45 10.32 21.29
C ARG A 56 27.96 10.42 21.49
N GLN A 57 28.58 9.46 22.18
CA GLN A 57 29.98 9.53 22.57
C GLN A 57 30.95 9.01 21.48
N GLU A 58 30.47 8.27 20.49
CA GLU A 58 31.29 7.84 19.33
C GLU A 58 31.30 8.85 18.16
N ASN A 59 30.51 9.93 18.22
CA ASN A 59 30.45 10.96 17.17
C ASN A 59 30.50 12.37 17.77
N VAL A 60 31.71 12.83 18.13
CA VAL A 60 31.96 14.26 18.38
C VAL A 60 33.16 14.71 17.55
N ILE A 61 32.88 15.41 16.46
CA ILE A 61 33.76 16.43 15.89
C ILE A 61 33.08 17.76 16.21
N ASP A 62 33.65 18.53 17.14
CA ASP A 62 33.18 19.87 17.50
C ASP A 62 33.56 20.88 16.41
N LEU A 63 32.57 21.60 15.86
CA LEU A 63 32.79 22.89 15.19
C LEU A 63 31.59 23.85 15.47
N PRO A 64 31.86 25.16 15.59
CA PRO A 64 30.95 26.12 16.22
C PRO A 64 29.85 26.60 15.27
N VAL A 65 28.62 26.69 15.79
CA VAL A 65 27.46 27.26 15.09
C VAL A 65 27.39 28.77 15.38
N HIS A 66 27.56 29.59 14.34
CA HIS A 66 27.13 30.98 14.38
C HIS A 66 25.64 31.05 14.01
N VAL A 67 24.82 31.47 14.97
CA VAL A 67 23.38 31.72 14.77
C VAL A 67 23.20 33.17 14.32
N SER A 68 22.68 33.37 13.11
CA SER A 68 22.12 34.65 12.67
C SER A 68 20.60 34.53 12.70
N GLN A 69 19.95 35.29 13.58
CA GLN A 69 18.50 35.44 13.63
C GLN A 69 18.02 36.27 12.43
N GLN A 70 17.11 35.73 11.63
CA GLN A 70 16.20 36.53 10.82
C GLN A 70 14.77 35.98 10.98
N ASN A 71 13.91 36.87 11.46
CA ASN A 71 12.48 36.70 11.62
C ASN A 71 11.81 36.55 10.24
N HIS A 72 10.96 35.56 10.08
CA HIS A 72 10.01 35.50 8.96
C HIS A 72 8.59 35.58 9.49
N GLU A 73 7.99 36.72 9.20
CA GLU A 73 6.59 37.07 9.35
C GLU A 73 5.79 36.39 8.21
N SER A 74 4.59 35.95 8.56
CA SER A 74 3.63 35.23 7.74
C SER A 74 2.86 36.16 6.81
N ASP A 75 2.77 35.81 5.52
CA ASP A 75 1.74 36.36 4.64
C ASP A 75 1.00 35.26 3.88
N GLN A 76 -0.30 35.20 4.16
CA GLN A 76 -1.33 34.52 3.38
C GLN A 76 -1.66 35.37 2.15
N ALA A 77 -1.84 34.74 0.98
CA ALA A 77 -2.45 35.41 -0.17
C ALA A 77 -3.57 34.54 -0.77
N VAL A 78 -4.67 35.25 -1.00
CA VAL A 78 -6.02 34.83 -1.35
C VAL A 78 -6.16 34.55 -2.86
N VAL A 79 -7.00 33.58 -3.16
CA VAL A 79 -7.49 33.20 -4.50
C VAL A 79 -8.23 34.36 -5.17
N SER A 80 -7.88 34.68 -6.42
CA SER A 80 -8.76 35.40 -7.34
C SER A 80 -8.67 34.82 -8.76
N ASN A 81 -9.81 34.87 -9.44
CA ASN A 81 -10.16 34.16 -10.65
C ASN A 81 -9.60 34.79 -11.95
N VAL A 82 -9.25 33.89 -12.88
CA VAL A 82 -9.45 33.91 -14.36
C VAL A 82 -8.81 35.05 -15.17
N ASP A 83 -7.94 34.67 -16.11
CA ASP A 83 -8.16 34.98 -17.54
C ASP A 83 -7.36 34.07 -18.49
N ASN A 84 -8.05 33.68 -19.57
CA ASN A 84 -7.57 32.85 -20.68
C ASN A 84 -6.43 33.54 -21.44
N ILE A 85 -5.29 32.87 -21.58
CA ILE A 85 -4.28 33.23 -22.58
C ILE A 85 -3.84 31.97 -23.33
N THR A 86 -4.24 31.93 -24.60
CA THR A 86 -3.76 30.98 -25.61
C THR A 86 -2.47 31.54 -26.21
N VAL A 87 -1.38 30.76 -26.22
CA VAL A 87 -0.16 31.06 -27.01
C VAL A 87 0.31 29.77 -27.68
N PRO A 88 0.69 29.79 -28.97
CA PRO A 88 0.90 28.60 -29.77
C PRO A 88 2.32 28.03 -29.59
N VAL A 89 2.43 26.69 -29.57
CA VAL A 89 3.71 26.00 -29.68
C VAL A 89 3.80 25.36 -31.06
N THR A 90 4.79 25.81 -31.83
CA THR A 90 5.30 25.12 -33.02
C THR A 90 6.47 24.23 -32.59
N GLY A 91 6.51 22.98 -33.06
CA GLY A 91 7.63 22.09 -32.80
C GLY A 91 7.31 20.63 -33.07
N ASN A 92 7.61 20.20 -34.29
CA ASN A 92 7.57 18.83 -34.79
C ASN A 92 8.22 17.82 -33.83
N GLY A 93 7.43 16.87 -33.33
CA GLY A 93 7.87 15.60 -32.79
C GLY A 93 6.83 14.56 -33.18
N SER A 94 7.25 13.49 -33.87
CA SER A 94 6.37 12.48 -34.44
C SER A 94 5.46 11.85 -33.38
N SER A 95 4.18 12.22 -33.41
CA SER A 95 3.11 11.59 -32.64
C SER A 95 2.94 10.15 -33.11
N GLN A 96 3.35 9.17 -32.30
CA GLN A 96 2.71 7.87 -32.34
C GLN A 96 1.41 8.00 -31.54
N GLU A 97 0.28 8.11 -32.24
CA GLU A 97 -1.05 7.88 -31.65
C GLU A 97 -1.06 6.47 -31.04
N VAL A 98 -0.97 6.39 -29.71
CA VAL A 98 -1.25 5.14 -29.01
C VAL A 98 -2.76 5.05 -28.88
N GLN A 99 -3.39 4.44 -29.90
CA GLN A 99 -4.77 4.00 -29.81
C GLN A 99 -4.91 3.02 -28.63
N ILE A 100 -5.87 3.30 -27.75
CA ILE A 100 -6.45 2.28 -26.87
C ILE A 100 -6.83 1.10 -27.76
N SER A 101 -6.39 -0.11 -27.41
CA SER A 101 -6.73 -1.29 -28.23
C SER A 101 -8.26 -1.40 -28.35
N GLU A 102 -8.73 -1.77 -29.53
CA GLU A 102 -10.16 -2.06 -29.77
C GLU A 102 -10.71 -3.01 -28.69
N ASP A 103 -9.86 -3.83 -28.08
CA ASP A 103 -10.20 -4.78 -27.02
C ASP A 103 -10.55 -4.18 -25.65
N ALA A 104 -9.92 -3.08 -25.24
CA ALA A 104 -10.30 -2.35 -24.03
C ALA A 104 -11.60 -1.57 -24.26
N LYS A 105 -11.78 -1.08 -25.50
CA LYS A 105 -13.03 -0.46 -25.95
C LYS A 105 -14.19 -1.46 -25.90
N VAL A 106 -14.01 -2.71 -26.32
CA VAL A 106 -15.05 -3.77 -26.24
C VAL A 106 -15.58 -3.99 -24.81
N VAL A 107 -14.74 -3.91 -23.77
CA VAL A 107 -15.22 -4.07 -22.38
C VAL A 107 -15.96 -2.82 -21.92
N SER A 108 -15.48 -1.63 -22.28
CA SER A 108 -16.19 -0.37 -22.02
C SER A 108 -17.52 -0.31 -22.77
N ASP A 109 -17.54 -0.69 -24.04
CA ASP A 109 -18.71 -0.77 -24.91
C ASP A 109 -19.70 -1.81 -24.36
N LEU A 110 -19.23 -2.96 -23.86
CA LEU A 110 -20.10 -3.95 -23.18
C LEU A 110 -20.70 -3.39 -21.88
N VAL A 111 -19.95 -2.58 -21.13
CA VAL A 111 -20.46 -1.90 -19.93
C VAL A 111 -21.48 -0.82 -20.33
N GLU A 112 -21.23 -0.03 -21.37
CA GLU A 112 -22.16 0.95 -21.90
C GLU A 112 -23.41 0.33 -22.52
N GLU A 113 -23.29 -0.80 -23.22
CA GLU A 113 -24.42 -1.59 -23.74
C GLU A 113 -25.26 -2.16 -22.60
N LEU A 114 -24.63 -2.65 -21.54
CA LEU A 114 -25.33 -3.10 -20.32
C LEU A 114 -26.08 -1.95 -19.65
N GLU A 115 -25.50 -0.75 -19.60
CA GLU A 115 -26.19 0.44 -19.09
C GLU A 115 -27.39 0.81 -19.95
N LYS A 116 -27.28 0.74 -21.28
CA LYS A 116 -28.39 0.99 -22.22
C LYS A 116 -29.50 -0.06 -22.07
N GLU A 117 -29.15 -1.34 -21.96
CA GLU A 117 -30.11 -2.44 -21.75
C GLU A 117 -30.82 -2.36 -20.39
N ASP A 118 -30.10 -2.03 -19.30
CA ASP A 118 -30.71 -1.90 -17.97
C ASP A 118 -31.63 -0.65 -17.92
N VAL A 119 -31.27 0.45 -18.59
CA VAL A 119 -32.16 1.63 -18.75
C VAL A 119 -33.42 1.28 -19.56
N GLU A 120 -33.30 0.52 -20.64
CA GLU A 120 -34.46 0.04 -21.41
C GLU A 120 -35.33 -0.94 -20.62
N ASN A 121 -34.74 -1.84 -19.84
CA ASN A 121 -35.47 -2.80 -19.00
C ASN A 121 -36.17 -2.12 -17.81
N VAL A 122 -35.58 -1.06 -17.25
CA VAL A 122 -36.22 -0.22 -16.23
C VAL A 122 -37.39 0.57 -16.84
N LYS A 123 -37.25 1.12 -18.05
CA LYS A 123 -38.37 1.74 -18.79
C LYS A 123 -39.50 0.75 -19.07
N LYS A 124 -39.19 -0.45 -19.57
CA LYS A 124 -40.18 -1.52 -19.81
C LYS A 124 -40.89 -1.99 -18.52
N ARG A 125 -40.22 -1.98 -17.36
CA ARG A 125 -40.84 -2.25 -16.05
C ARG A 125 -41.71 -1.10 -15.54
N GLY A 126 -41.35 0.15 -15.83
CA GLY A 126 -42.17 1.33 -15.55
C GLY A 126 -43.49 1.31 -16.33
N ASP A 127 -43.44 0.92 -17.61
CA ASP A 127 -44.61 0.89 -18.50
C ASP A 127 -45.56 -0.28 -18.17
N THR A 128 -45.04 -1.43 -17.72
CA THR A 128 -45.87 -2.56 -17.24
C THR A 128 -46.52 -2.32 -15.87
N ALA A 129 -45.95 -1.43 -15.04
CA ALA A 129 -46.58 -1.00 -13.79
C ALA A 129 -47.74 -0.02 -14.03
N TRP A 130 -47.70 0.76 -15.12
CA TRP A 130 -48.77 1.68 -15.51
C TRP A 130 -49.98 0.95 -16.12
N SER A 131 -49.75 -0.14 -16.86
CA SER A 131 -50.84 -0.93 -17.47
C SER A 131 -51.63 -1.80 -16.48
N ARG A 132 -51.13 -2.03 -15.26
CA ARG A 132 -51.81 -2.87 -14.24
C ARG A 132 -52.57 -2.08 -13.17
N ARG A 133 -52.58 -0.74 -13.24
CA ARG A 133 -53.25 0.12 -12.24
C ARG A 133 -54.65 0.59 -12.62
N SER A 134 -55.17 0.20 -13.79
CA SER A 134 -56.54 0.51 -14.23
C SER A 134 -57.38 -0.75 -14.41
N THR A 135 -57.66 -1.48 -13.32
CA THR A 135 -58.89 -2.27 -13.15
C THR A 135 -58.89 -2.92 -11.76
N ARG A 136 -59.66 -2.33 -10.82
CA ARG A 136 -60.54 -2.98 -9.84
C ARG A 136 -60.62 -2.18 -8.53
N SER A 137 -61.69 -1.40 -8.43
CA SER A 137 -62.36 -1.10 -7.17
C SER A 137 -63.62 -1.96 -7.08
N ARG A 138 -63.78 -2.73 -6.00
CA ARG A 138 -65.02 -2.91 -5.21
C ARG A 138 -64.96 -4.18 -4.35
N GLY A 139 -65.19 -4.02 -3.04
CA GLY A 139 -66.12 -4.88 -2.30
C GLY A 139 -65.63 -5.70 -1.10
N ARG A 140 -65.82 -5.12 0.09
CA ARG A 140 -66.40 -5.70 1.34
C ARG A 140 -65.63 -6.65 2.29
N HIS A 141 -65.77 -6.27 3.58
CA HIS A 141 -65.63 -6.97 4.87
C HIS A 141 -66.07 -8.45 4.94
N ARG A 142 -65.37 -9.28 5.76
CA ARG A 142 -65.82 -9.84 7.07
C ARG A 142 -64.81 -10.81 7.74
N GLU A 143 -64.40 -10.46 8.95
CA GLU A 143 -64.33 -11.21 10.24
C GLU A 143 -64.02 -12.73 10.37
N SER A 144 -62.98 -13.01 11.21
CA SER A 144 -62.71 -14.07 12.22
C SER A 144 -63.13 -15.56 12.07
N ARG A 145 -62.20 -16.49 12.36
CA ARG A 145 -62.22 -17.36 13.58
C ARG A 145 -61.00 -18.29 13.73
N ARG A 146 -60.78 -18.65 15.00
CA ARG A 146 -59.74 -19.45 15.70
C ARG A 146 -59.68 -20.94 15.34
N THR A 147 -58.53 -21.60 15.60
CA THR A 147 -58.29 -22.69 16.63
C THR A 147 -56.88 -23.32 16.43
N ARG A 148 -55.95 -23.22 17.41
CA ARG A 148 -55.51 -24.19 18.47
C ARG A 148 -54.84 -25.49 17.96
N SER A 149 -53.53 -25.70 18.20
CA SER A 149 -52.88 -26.43 19.34
C SER A 149 -52.88 -27.96 19.09
N SER A 150 -51.89 -28.81 19.37
CA SER A 150 -50.61 -28.85 20.12
C SER A 150 -49.97 -30.23 19.85
N ASP A 151 -48.64 -30.39 19.91
CA ASP A 151 -47.94 -31.15 20.99
C ASP A 151 -46.49 -31.57 20.68
N LYS A 152 -45.70 -31.60 21.76
CA LYS A 152 -44.28 -31.91 21.90
C LYS A 152 -44.04 -33.42 22.13
N ARG A 153 -42.83 -33.92 21.82
CA ARG A 153 -41.97 -34.64 22.81
C ARG A 153 -40.53 -34.89 22.34
N MET A 154 -39.60 -34.63 23.27
CA MET A 154 -38.20 -35.09 23.32
C MET A 154 -38.12 -36.60 23.60
N VAL A 155 -37.05 -37.28 23.16
CA VAL A 155 -36.20 -38.22 23.97
C VAL A 155 -34.83 -38.41 23.28
N ARG A 156 -33.75 -38.34 24.07
CA ARG A 156 -32.42 -38.99 23.94
C ARG A 156 -32.27 -39.86 25.22
N PRO A 157 -31.44 -40.93 25.31
CA PRO A 157 -29.97 -40.76 25.37
C PRO A 157 -29.06 -41.99 25.07
N ASN A 158 -27.73 -41.74 25.18
CA ASN A 158 -26.59 -42.63 25.52
C ASN A 158 -26.04 -43.65 24.47
N ASN A 159 -24.76 -44.04 24.43
CA ASN A 159 -23.44 -43.50 24.81
C ASN A 159 -22.36 -44.56 24.38
N ASP A 160 -21.08 -44.17 24.41
CA ASP A 160 -19.84 -44.98 24.62
C ASP A 160 -18.89 -45.31 23.42
N ASP A 161 -17.72 -44.62 23.49
CA ASP A 161 -16.31 -45.11 23.49
C ASP A 161 -15.62 -45.59 22.17
N GLU A 162 -14.34 -45.32 21.85
CA GLU A 162 -13.17 -44.80 22.61
C GLU A 162 -11.96 -44.42 21.67
N ASN A 163 -11.14 -43.46 22.14
CA ASN A 163 -9.66 -43.26 22.09
C ASN A 163 -8.82 -43.29 20.78
N ASN A 164 -8.15 -42.15 20.49
CA ASN A 164 -6.68 -42.10 20.55
C ASN A 164 -6.11 -40.68 20.77
N VAL A 165 -4.98 -40.65 21.48
CA VAL A 165 -4.30 -39.56 22.19
C VAL A 165 -3.60 -38.57 21.27
N ASP A 166 -3.68 -37.26 21.56
CA ASP A 166 -2.62 -36.32 21.15
C ASP A 166 -2.44 -35.17 22.14
N ASN A 167 -1.17 -34.82 22.33
CA ASN A 167 -0.65 -33.99 23.41
C ASN A 167 -1.05 -32.51 23.28
N SER A 168 -1.32 -31.92 24.44
CA SER A 168 -1.58 -30.51 24.68
C SER A 168 -0.31 -29.66 24.55
N ASP A 169 -0.37 -28.59 23.74
CA ASP A 169 0.35 -27.35 23.99
C ASP A 169 -0.58 -26.16 23.68
N GLU A 170 -0.79 -25.33 24.71
CA GLU A 170 -1.76 -24.25 24.74
C GLU A 170 -1.19 -22.90 24.25
N ASN A 171 -2.11 -22.08 23.74
CA ASN A 171 -2.11 -20.61 23.66
C ASN A 171 -1.34 -19.91 22.53
N HIS A 172 -2.03 -19.75 21.38
CA HIS A 172 -1.92 -18.56 20.53
C HIS A 172 -3.23 -17.74 20.60
N GLN A 173 -3.21 -16.69 21.40
CA GLN A 173 -4.19 -15.60 21.38
C GLN A 173 -3.61 -14.41 20.61
N SER A 174 -4.21 -14.05 19.48
CA SER A 174 -4.07 -12.71 18.89
C SER A 174 -5.47 -12.09 18.80
N LEU A 175 -5.79 -11.28 19.80
CA LEU A 175 -7.00 -10.47 19.86
C LEU A 175 -6.74 -9.15 19.13
N ASP A 176 -7.39 -8.96 17.98
CA ASP A 176 -7.68 -7.62 17.47
C ASP A 176 -8.72 -6.99 18.40
N LYS A 177 -8.25 -6.18 19.36
CA LYS A 177 -9.08 -5.23 20.10
C LYS A 177 -8.32 -3.91 20.24
N GLU A 178 -8.70 -2.93 19.44
CA GLU A 178 -8.56 -1.53 19.81
C GLU A 178 -9.82 -1.06 20.57
N PRO A 179 -9.71 -0.17 21.57
CA PRO A 179 -10.85 0.37 22.30
C PRO A 179 -11.45 1.62 21.61
N ASN A 180 -12.80 1.67 21.61
CA ASN A 180 -13.64 2.82 21.25
C ASN A 180 -13.32 4.09 22.05
N PHE A 181 -13.48 5.30 21.45
CA PHE A 181 -14.56 6.28 21.75
C PHE A 181 -14.40 7.63 20.97
N PHE A 182 -15.52 8.10 20.36
CA PHE A 182 -16.13 9.47 20.37
C PHE A 182 -16.49 10.05 18.99
N GLU A 183 -17.75 9.80 18.58
CA GLU A 183 -18.51 10.63 17.64
C GLU A 183 -18.99 11.92 18.33
N PRO A 184 -19.03 13.08 17.63
CA PRO A 184 -19.83 14.21 18.04
C PRO A 184 -21.28 14.05 17.55
N ARG A 185 -22.23 14.16 18.49
CA ARG A 185 -23.65 14.32 18.19
C ARG A 185 -23.91 15.71 17.61
N ASN A 186 -24.59 15.76 16.47
CA ASN A 186 -25.30 16.94 16.01
C ASN A 186 -26.60 17.06 16.81
N ASP A 187 -26.74 18.15 17.57
CA ASP A 187 -28.06 18.60 18.02
C ASP A 187 -28.18 20.10 17.69
N VAL A 188 -29.15 20.38 16.83
CA VAL A 188 -29.54 21.74 16.43
C VAL A 188 -30.56 22.22 17.45
N THR A 189 -30.26 23.29 18.19
CA THR A 189 -31.30 24.23 18.61
C THR A 189 -30.78 25.66 18.69
N SER A 190 -31.55 26.52 18.03
CA SER A 190 -31.49 27.96 17.90
C SER A 190 -31.55 28.72 19.23
N LYS A 191 -30.80 29.83 19.34
CA LYS A 191 -31.26 31.06 20.00
C LYS A 191 -30.51 32.30 19.48
N LYS A 192 -31.30 33.26 19.00
CA LYS A 192 -30.94 34.66 18.71
C LYS A 192 -30.54 35.38 19.99
N GLU A 193 -29.60 36.31 19.90
CA GLU A 193 -29.72 37.62 20.54
C GLU A 193 -28.89 38.69 19.81
N ARG A 194 -29.50 39.89 19.71
CA ARG A 194 -29.03 41.15 19.10
C ARG A 194 -28.02 41.84 20.05
N VAL A 195 -27.18 42.79 19.60
CA VAL A 195 -27.36 44.27 19.69
C VAL A 195 -25.93 44.84 19.52
N ASP A 196 -25.60 45.56 18.44
CA ASP A 196 -25.67 47.02 18.17
C ASP A 196 -24.29 47.71 18.28
N ASP A 197 -23.89 48.24 17.13
CA ASP A 197 -23.45 49.61 16.82
C ASP A 197 -22.40 50.41 17.62
N ASN A 198 -21.60 51.10 16.80
CA ASN A 198 -20.90 52.38 16.96
C ASN A 198 -19.53 52.40 17.65
N ASN A 199 -18.49 52.73 16.87
CA ASN A 199 -17.99 54.11 16.88
C ASN A 199 -17.02 54.43 15.72
N VAL A 200 -17.33 55.57 15.11
CA VAL A 200 -16.55 56.34 14.13
C VAL A 200 -15.49 57.16 14.85
N VAL A 201 -14.26 57.24 14.32
CA VAL A 201 -13.41 58.44 14.43
C VAL A 201 -12.63 58.63 13.12
N GLU A 202 -12.81 59.83 12.57
CA GLU A 202 -12.15 60.39 11.39
C GLU A 202 -10.63 60.55 11.57
N SER A 203 -9.86 60.52 10.47
CA SER A 203 -9.49 61.76 9.76
C SER A 203 -8.21 61.63 8.91
N LYS A 204 -8.27 62.38 7.79
CA LYS A 204 -7.19 63.00 7.01
C LYS A 204 -6.56 62.26 5.81
N GLN A 205 -7.10 62.68 4.66
CA GLN A 205 -6.49 62.80 3.34
C GLN A 205 -5.03 63.32 3.36
N LYS A 206 -4.22 62.83 2.42
CA LYS A 206 -3.38 63.67 1.56
C LYS A 206 -3.08 62.98 0.23
N THR A 207 -3.47 63.66 -0.84
CA THR A 207 -3.19 63.40 -2.25
C THR A 207 -1.80 63.92 -2.64
N SER A 208 -1.09 63.21 -3.53
CA SER A 208 -0.23 63.85 -4.54
C SER A 208 0.16 62.86 -5.66
N ASN A 209 -0.13 63.26 -6.89
CA ASN A 209 0.25 62.63 -8.15
C ASN A 209 1.76 62.73 -8.43
N ASN A 210 2.35 61.75 -9.13
CA ASN A 210 2.89 61.86 -10.50
C ASN A 210 4.03 60.87 -10.81
N ASN A 211 3.78 60.08 -11.86
CA ASN A 211 4.61 59.75 -13.03
C ASN A 211 6.08 59.29 -12.93
N THR A 212 6.27 58.16 -13.65
CA THR A 212 7.40 57.77 -14.52
C THR A 212 8.77 57.49 -13.92
N SER A 213 9.21 56.24 -13.99
CA SER A 213 10.21 55.84 -15.01
C SER A 213 10.49 54.33 -14.97
N LYS A 214 10.39 53.72 -16.17
CA LYS A 214 10.94 52.41 -16.49
C LYS A 214 12.44 52.41 -16.22
N VAL A 215 12.92 51.48 -15.40
CA VAL A 215 14.26 50.90 -15.55
C VAL A 215 14.13 49.38 -15.47
N ASN A 216 14.07 48.76 -16.64
CA ASN A 216 14.28 47.33 -16.83
C ASN A 216 15.76 47.03 -16.54
N SER A 217 16.09 46.58 -15.33
CA SER A 217 17.33 45.85 -15.09
C SER A 217 17.02 44.35 -15.10
N ARG A 218 16.93 43.79 -16.31
CA ARG A 218 17.18 42.36 -16.54
C ARG A 218 18.63 42.07 -16.16
N ILE A 219 18.89 41.83 -14.88
CA ILE A 219 20.08 41.09 -14.48
C ILE A 219 19.73 39.61 -14.68
N SER A 220 19.84 39.19 -15.93
CA SER A 220 20.01 37.77 -16.26
C SER A 220 21.37 37.34 -15.74
N ALA A 221 21.44 37.06 -14.43
CA ALA A 221 22.53 36.27 -13.89
C ALA A 221 22.34 34.83 -14.39
N LYS A 222 22.90 34.55 -15.58
CA LYS A 222 23.27 33.20 -15.99
C LYS A 222 24.18 32.63 -14.90
N ARG A 223 23.61 31.97 -13.90
CA ARG A 223 24.37 31.16 -12.95
C ARG A 223 24.92 29.96 -13.73
N ASN A 224 26.24 29.95 -13.86
CA ASN A 224 27.15 28.89 -14.31
C ASN A 224 26.54 27.55 -14.75
N ARG A 225 26.77 27.17 -16.01
CA ARG A 225 26.80 25.77 -16.45
C ARG A 225 28.23 25.40 -16.88
N PRO A 226 28.66 24.12 -16.77
CA PRO A 226 27.84 22.93 -16.50
C PRO A 226 28.24 22.18 -15.21
N LYS A 227 27.26 21.58 -14.50
CA LYS A 227 27.53 20.34 -13.74
C LYS A 227 27.97 19.32 -14.78
N VAL A 228 29.28 19.07 -14.91
CA VAL A 228 29.79 18.04 -15.83
C VAL A 228 29.20 16.72 -15.33
N VAL A 229 28.22 16.19 -16.06
CA VAL A 229 27.69 14.86 -15.80
C VAL A 229 28.81 13.89 -16.08
N VAL A 230 29.32 13.26 -15.03
CA VAL A 230 30.40 12.28 -15.15
C VAL A 230 29.80 11.03 -15.79
N ARG A 231 30.04 10.86 -17.09
CA ARG A 231 29.62 9.64 -17.79
C ARG A 231 30.32 8.43 -17.20
N PRO A 232 29.65 7.27 -17.15
CA PRO A 232 30.31 6.01 -16.86
C PRO A 232 31.47 5.82 -17.84
N ARG A 233 32.60 5.32 -17.33
CA ARG A 233 33.78 5.05 -18.14
C ARG A 233 33.41 4.08 -19.26
N VAL A 234 33.80 4.42 -20.49
CA VAL A 234 33.47 3.65 -21.68
C VAL A 234 34.11 2.26 -21.60
N THR A 235 33.29 1.22 -21.65
CA THR A 235 33.74 -0.17 -21.79
C THR A 235 33.90 -0.57 -23.25
N ARG A 236 34.50 -1.74 -23.49
CA ARG A 236 34.71 -2.26 -24.85
C ARG A 236 33.37 -2.39 -25.57
N ARG A 237 33.34 -2.16 -26.90
CA ARG A 237 32.08 -2.22 -27.67
C ARG A 237 31.33 -3.55 -27.54
N ASN A 238 32.04 -4.66 -27.37
CA ASN A 238 31.48 -6.01 -27.27
C ASN A 238 31.25 -6.47 -25.81
N ASP A 239 31.34 -5.57 -24.84
CA ASP A 239 31.05 -5.88 -23.44
C ASP A 239 29.54 -6.10 -23.24
N PRO A 240 29.09 -7.29 -22.80
CA PRO A 240 27.67 -7.58 -22.58
C PRO A 240 27.05 -6.75 -21.46
N CYS A 241 27.85 -6.11 -20.60
CA CYS A 241 27.42 -5.25 -19.51
C CYS A 241 27.50 -3.75 -19.83
N ARG A 242 27.84 -3.38 -21.06
CA ARG A 242 27.90 -1.98 -21.49
C ARG A 242 26.54 -1.30 -21.29
N GLY A 243 26.54 -0.22 -20.50
CA GLY A 243 25.31 0.52 -20.15
C GLY A 243 24.43 -0.18 -19.11
N LYS A 244 24.86 -1.33 -18.59
CA LYS A 244 24.12 -2.17 -17.64
C LYS A 244 24.84 -2.34 -16.30
N TYR A 245 26.00 -1.73 -16.13
CA TYR A 245 26.72 -1.84 -14.86
C TYR A 245 25.95 -1.17 -13.73
N VAL A 246 25.81 -1.88 -12.62
CA VAL A 246 25.26 -1.34 -11.37
C VAL A 246 26.35 -1.40 -10.32
N TYR A 247 26.61 -0.28 -9.65
CA TYR A 247 27.42 -0.26 -8.43
C TYR A 247 26.49 -0.32 -7.23
N MET A 248 26.81 -1.13 -6.23
CA MET A 248 26.04 -1.18 -4.98
C MET A 248 26.85 -0.53 -3.88
N HIS A 249 26.25 0.44 -3.18
CA HIS A 249 26.87 1.06 -2.02
C HIS A 249 27.10 0.04 -0.91
N ASP A 250 28.27 0.10 -0.29
CA ASP A 250 28.56 -0.56 0.98
C ASP A 250 28.09 0.35 2.12
N VAL A 251 26.78 0.36 2.35
CA VAL A 251 26.15 1.18 3.40
C VAL A 251 26.47 0.59 4.78
N PRO A 252 26.54 1.42 5.84
CA PRO A 252 26.67 0.92 7.22
C PRO A 252 25.64 -0.17 7.54
N SER A 253 26.08 -1.24 8.21
CA SER A 253 25.25 -2.44 8.45
C SER A 253 23.94 -2.18 9.19
N LEU A 254 23.89 -1.10 9.97
CA LEU A 254 22.69 -0.64 10.68
C LEU A 254 21.49 -0.41 9.76
N PHE A 255 21.75 -0.09 8.48
CA PHE A 255 20.72 0.15 7.46
C PHE A 255 20.20 -1.14 6.81
N ASN A 256 20.85 -2.30 7.02
CA ASN A 256 20.45 -3.56 6.40
C ASN A 256 20.73 -4.81 7.24
N GLU A 257 21.96 -5.32 7.26
CA GLU A 257 22.32 -6.62 7.82
C GLU A 257 22.05 -6.69 9.32
N GLU A 258 22.23 -5.59 10.04
CA GLU A 258 21.97 -5.52 11.47
C GLU A 258 20.47 -5.59 11.80
N LEU A 259 19.60 -5.08 10.92
CA LEU A 259 18.16 -5.24 11.05
C LEU A 259 17.76 -6.72 10.99
N LEU A 260 18.43 -7.50 10.14
CA LEU A 260 18.20 -8.94 10.03
C LEU A 260 18.82 -9.73 11.18
N LYS A 261 20.01 -9.31 11.66
CA LYS A 261 20.61 -9.88 12.88
C LYS A 261 19.71 -9.68 14.10
N ASN A 262 18.96 -8.59 14.15
CA ASN A 262 18.00 -8.24 15.20
C ASN A 262 16.55 -8.38 14.74
N CYS A 263 16.26 -9.37 13.89
CA CYS A 263 14.96 -9.56 13.25
C CYS A 263 13.78 -9.61 14.23
N TRP A 264 13.96 -10.12 15.45
CA TRP A 264 12.92 -10.15 16.49
C TRP A 264 12.45 -8.76 16.93
N THR A 265 13.20 -7.69 16.63
CA THR A 265 12.83 -6.31 16.95
C THR A 265 11.97 -5.65 15.87
N LEU A 266 11.86 -6.27 14.68
CA LEU A 266 11.22 -5.67 13.51
C LEU A 266 9.69 -5.68 13.59
N SER A 267 9.09 -6.55 14.40
CA SER A 267 7.64 -6.59 14.62
C SER A 267 7.34 -7.06 16.04
N ARG A 268 6.33 -6.46 16.67
CA ARG A 268 5.83 -6.89 17.98
C ARG A 268 4.90 -8.11 17.90
N TRP A 269 4.45 -8.46 16.70
CA TRP A 269 3.37 -9.42 16.50
C TRP A 269 3.74 -10.60 15.60
N THR A 270 4.93 -10.57 15.00
CA THR A 270 5.29 -11.54 13.97
C THR A 270 6.76 -11.91 14.10
N ASP A 271 7.06 -13.19 13.98
CA ASP A 271 8.43 -13.67 13.90
C ASP A 271 9.04 -13.27 12.55
N MET A 272 9.67 -12.09 12.54
CA MET A 272 10.34 -11.59 11.34
C MET A 272 11.63 -12.35 11.04
N CYS A 273 12.20 -13.11 11.99
CA CYS A 273 13.36 -13.97 11.73
C CYS A 273 12.98 -15.12 10.82
N GLU A 274 11.85 -15.78 11.11
CA GLU A 274 11.29 -16.81 10.25
C GLU A 274 10.97 -16.25 8.86
N LEU A 275 10.28 -15.11 8.79
CA LEU A 275 9.85 -14.51 7.53
C LEU A 275 10.98 -13.97 6.65
N THR A 276 12.10 -13.56 7.25
CA THR A 276 13.29 -13.08 6.52
C THR A 276 14.30 -14.19 6.21
N SER A 277 14.05 -15.42 6.65
CA SER A 277 14.85 -16.60 6.30
C SER A 277 14.86 -16.87 4.80
N ASN A 278 15.76 -17.75 4.35
CA ASN A 278 15.93 -18.10 2.93
C ASN A 278 16.04 -16.87 2.03
N PHE A 279 16.90 -15.91 2.41
CA PHE A 279 17.11 -14.67 1.64
C PHE A 279 15.85 -13.81 1.50
N GLY A 280 14.97 -13.80 2.50
CA GLY A 280 13.71 -13.04 2.49
C GLY A 280 12.51 -13.81 1.93
N LEU A 281 12.71 -15.06 1.46
CA LEU A 281 11.63 -15.89 0.93
C LEU A 281 10.76 -16.53 2.02
N GLY A 282 11.26 -16.62 3.27
CA GLY A 282 10.60 -17.33 4.35
C GLY A 282 10.75 -18.85 4.24
N PRO A 283 10.06 -19.63 5.10
CA PRO A 283 10.13 -21.09 5.10
C PRO A 283 9.68 -21.72 3.76
N PRO A 284 10.28 -22.84 3.33
CA PRO A 284 9.80 -23.58 2.17
C PRO A 284 8.41 -24.18 2.42
N LEU A 285 7.60 -24.23 1.37
CA LEU A 285 6.29 -24.86 1.35
C LEU A 285 6.32 -26.17 0.55
N PRO A 286 5.36 -27.09 0.81
CA PRO A 286 5.20 -28.28 -0.02
C PRO A 286 4.98 -27.93 -1.50
N ASN A 287 5.42 -28.83 -2.39
CA ASN A 287 5.22 -28.69 -3.83
C ASN A 287 3.73 -28.53 -4.16
N MET A 288 3.40 -27.47 -4.91
CA MET A 288 2.04 -27.22 -5.34
C MET A 288 1.84 -27.73 -6.76
N GLU A 289 0.78 -28.53 -6.97
CA GLU A 289 0.47 -29.12 -8.27
C GLU A 289 1.64 -29.90 -8.91
N GLY A 290 2.51 -30.49 -8.06
CA GLY A 290 3.69 -31.23 -8.48
C GLY A 290 4.91 -30.38 -8.86
N VAL A 291 4.88 -29.06 -8.61
CA VAL A 291 5.99 -28.14 -8.92
C VAL A 291 6.62 -27.64 -7.62
N SER A 292 7.96 -27.65 -7.55
CA SER A 292 8.77 -27.11 -6.44
C SER A 292 8.93 -25.58 -6.51
N GLY A 293 9.65 -25.00 -5.54
CA GLY A 293 9.93 -23.55 -5.53
C GLY A 293 8.85 -22.72 -4.83
N TRP A 294 8.16 -23.28 -3.84
CA TRP A 294 7.14 -22.57 -3.05
C TRP A 294 7.69 -22.19 -1.68
N PHE A 295 7.39 -20.99 -1.23
CA PHE A 295 7.83 -20.47 0.06
C PHE A 295 6.71 -19.67 0.73
N ALA A 296 6.70 -19.62 2.06
CA ALA A 296 5.77 -18.84 2.87
C ALA A 296 6.18 -17.35 2.90
N THR A 297 6.41 -16.79 1.71
CA THR A 297 6.99 -15.46 1.54
C THR A 297 6.06 -14.39 2.10
N ASN A 298 6.61 -13.52 2.93
CA ASN A 298 5.89 -12.36 3.42
C ASN A 298 5.87 -11.26 2.35
N GLN A 299 4.74 -10.57 2.24
CA GLN A 299 4.54 -9.55 1.22
C GLN A 299 5.45 -8.32 1.38
N PHE A 300 6.12 -8.18 2.53
CA PHE A 300 6.90 -7.02 2.92
C PHE A 300 8.41 -7.29 3.05
N THR A 301 8.91 -8.44 2.57
CA THR A 301 10.35 -8.78 2.61
C THR A 301 11.08 -8.47 1.31
N LEU A 302 10.48 -7.66 0.44
CA LEU A 302 11.01 -7.33 -0.89
C LEU A 302 12.43 -6.78 -0.82
N GLU A 303 12.77 -5.92 0.16
CA GLU A 303 14.13 -5.37 0.27
C GLU A 303 15.20 -6.45 0.41
N VAL A 304 14.91 -7.48 1.22
CA VAL A 304 15.82 -8.60 1.47
C VAL A 304 15.96 -9.45 0.20
N ILE A 305 14.84 -9.75 -0.46
CA ILE A 305 14.83 -10.53 -1.70
C ILE A 305 15.61 -9.78 -2.79
N PHE A 306 15.31 -8.51 -3.01
CA PHE A 306 15.91 -7.69 -4.06
C PHE A 306 17.41 -7.49 -3.82
N HIS A 307 17.83 -7.23 -2.58
CA HIS A 307 19.26 -7.08 -2.25
C HIS A 307 20.02 -8.39 -2.54
N ASN A 308 19.47 -9.54 -2.18
CA ASN A 308 20.12 -10.82 -2.48
C ASN A 308 20.12 -11.17 -3.97
N ARG A 309 19.10 -10.77 -4.73
CA ARG A 309 19.11 -10.85 -6.21
C ARG A 309 20.15 -9.91 -6.81
N MET A 310 20.30 -8.69 -6.28
CA MET A 310 21.30 -7.72 -6.74
C MET A 310 22.73 -8.22 -6.57
N LYS A 311 23.03 -8.92 -5.46
CA LYS A 311 24.34 -9.56 -5.24
C LYS A 311 24.72 -10.58 -6.33
N GLN A 312 23.75 -11.02 -7.13
CA GLN A 312 23.91 -12.00 -8.21
C GLN A 312 23.72 -11.40 -9.60
N TYR A 313 23.50 -10.10 -9.67
CA TYR A 313 23.31 -9.41 -10.92
C TYR A 313 24.59 -9.50 -11.76
N LYS A 314 24.47 -9.97 -13.01
CA LYS A 314 25.62 -10.26 -13.88
C LYS A 314 26.52 -9.04 -14.11
N CYS A 315 25.94 -7.85 -14.09
CA CYS A 315 26.65 -6.59 -14.32
C CYS A 315 26.84 -5.78 -13.02
N LEU A 316 26.82 -6.44 -11.85
CA LEU A 316 27.23 -5.80 -10.62
C LEU A 316 28.74 -5.54 -10.65
N THR A 317 29.15 -4.29 -10.44
CA THR A 317 30.57 -3.87 -10.45
C THR A 317 31.01 -3.37 -9.08
N LYS A 318 32.29 -3.61 -8.74
CA LYS A 318 32.97 -2.97 -7.60
C LYS A 318 33.59 -1.63 -7.96
N ASP A 319 33.83 -1.37 -9.24
CA ASP A 319 34.31 -0.09 -9.74
C ASP A 319 33.11 0.80 -10.07
N SER A 320 32.84 1.77 -9.21
CA SER A 320 31.72 2.68 -9.38
C SER A 320 31.86 3.52 -10.66
N SER A 321 33.08 3.77 -11.17
CA SER A 321 33.28 4.57 -12.39
C SER A 321 32.69 3.93 -13.66
N LEU A 322 32.44 2.62 -13.65
CA LEU A 322 31.78 1.89 -14.74
C LEU A 322 30.25 1.95 -14.66
N ALA A 323 29.69 2.30 -13.50
CA ALA A 323 28.29 2.10 -13.19
C ALA A 323 27.38 3.10 -13.92
N SER A 324 26.34 2.55 -14.57
CA SER A 324 25.25 3.31 -15.19
C SER A 324 24.19 3.72 -14.16
N ALA A 325 24.04 2.94 -13.09
CA ALA A 325 23.17 3.24 -11.94
C ALA A 325 23.82 2.77 -10.62
N VAL A 326 23.37 3.33 -9.51
CA VAL A 326 23.89 3.04 -8.17
C VAL A 326 22.77 2.54 -7.25
N TYR A 327 22.90 1.31 -6.75
CA TYR A 327 21.95 0.72 -5.81
C TYR A 327 22.31 1.07 -4.36
N VAL A 328 21.32 1.52 -3.59
CA VAL A 328 21.42 1.79 -2.15
C VAL A 328 20.70 0.67 -1.38
N PRO A 329 21.42 -0.29 -0.77
CA PRO A 329 20.82 -1.41 -0.05
C PRO A 329 20.38 -1.03 1.37
N TYR A 330 19.42 -0.12 1.49
CA TYR A 330 18.73 0.23 2.75
C TYR A 330 17.39 -0.54 2.83
N TYR A 331 17.00 -0.97 4.03
CA TYR A 331 15.71 -1.65 4.28
C TYR A 331 14.70 -0.73 5.00
N PRO A 332 14.20 0.33 4.35
CA PRO A 332 13.36 1.37 4.98
C PRO A 332 12.05 0.84 5.56
N GLY A 333 11.43 -0.17 4.94
CA GLY A 333 10.18 -0.76 5.40
C GLY A 333 10.36 -1.62 6.64
N LEU A 334 11.47 -2.36 6.72
CA LEU A 334 11.83 -3.12 7.93
C LEU A 334 12.20 -2.20 9.08
N ASP A 335 13.00 -1.16 8.83
CA ASP A 335 13.38 -0.20 9.86
C ASP A 335 12.17 0.56 10.42
N LEU A 336 11.30 1.08 9.55
CA LEU A 336 10.09 1.80 9.95
C LEU A 336 9.20 0.95 10.87
N MET A 337 9.06 -0.35 10.60
CA MET A 337 8.19 -1.26 11.35
C MET A 337 8.55 -1.33 12.85
N ARG A 338 9.82 -1.12 13.20
CA ARG A 338 10.30 -1.07 14.60
C ARG A 338 9.63 0.04 15.40
N PHE A 339 9.32 1.17 14.74
CA PHE A 339 8.92 2.43 15.38
C PHE A 339 7.54 2.92 14.97
N LEU A 340 6.89 2.29 14.00
CA LEU A 340 5.63 2.76 13.41
C LEU A 340 4.50 2.89 14.44
N TRP A 341 4.43 1.98 15.42
CA TRP A 341 3.49 2.04 16.55
C TRP A 341 4.16 2.46 17.88
N GLY A 342 5.37 3.01 17.80
CA GLY A 342 6.10 3.54 18.95
C GLY A 342 5.56 4.91 19.38
N PRO A 343 5.82 5.31 20.64
CA PRO A 343 5.34 6.58 21.18
C PRO A 343 6.13 7.80 20.68
N PHE A 344 7.25 7.61 19.98
CA PHE A 344 8.15 8.67 19.54
C PHE A 344 8.22 8.74 18.00
N PRO A 345 7.46 9.64 17.35
CA PRO A 345 7.45 9.76 15.90
C PRO A 345 8.82 10.09 15.27
N SER A 346 9.66 10.85 15.98
CA SER A 346 11.02 11.20 15.52
C SER A 346 11.90 9.97 15.23
N MET A 347 11.68 8.88 15.97
CA MET A 347 12.41 7.62 15.75
C MET A 347 12.10 6.99 14.38
N ARG A 348 10.92 7.28 13.81
CA ARG A 348 10.51 6.77 12.49
C ARG A 348 11.32 7.38 11.34
N ASP A 349 11.89 8.57 11.56
CA ASP A 349 12.66 9.32 10.56
C ASP A 349 14.18 9.18 10.73
N ALA A 350 14.67 8.76 11.89
CA ALA A 350 16.08 8.86 12.28
C ALA A 350 17.04 8.16 11.30
N ALA A 351 16.82 6.87 11.02
CA ALA A 351 17.69 6.12 10.10
C ALA A 351 17.66 6.68 8.67
N ALA A 352 16.49 7.12 8.20
CA ALA A 352 16.36 7.76 6.89
C ALA A 352 17.21 9.03 6.80
N LEU A 353 17.13 9.91 7.82
CA LEU A 353 17.91 11.15 7.86
C LEU A 353 19.41 10.89 7.93
N ASP A 354 19.85 9.91 8.73
CA ASP A 354 21.27 9.58 8.86
C ASP A 354 21.84 8.93 7.59
N LEU A 355 21.05 8.09 6.91
CA LEU A 355 21.43 7.57 5.59
C LEU A 355 21.58 8.70 4.57
N MET A 356 20.68 9.69 4.55
CA MET A 356 20.78 10.82 3.61
C MET A 356 22.03 11.66 3.88
N LYS A 357 22.39 11.90 5.14
CA LYS A 357 23.67 12.56 5.49
C LYS A 357 24.85 11.76 4.93
N TRP A 358 24.88 10.45 5.16
CA TRP A 358 25.95 9.57 4.70
C TRP A 358 26.07 9.52 3.16
N LEU A 359 24.94 9.49 2.45
CA LEU A 359 24.90 9.45 0.97
C LEU A 359 25.49 10.70 0.33
N ARG A 360 25.16 11.90 0.85
CA ARG A 360 25.64 13.18 0.32
C ARG A 360 27.17 13.32 0.34
N GLU A 361 27.83 12.60 1.23
CA GLU A 361 29.29 12.61 1.35
C GLU A 361 29.98 11.74 0.28
N ARG A 362 29.26 10.77 -0.31
CA ARG A 362 29.81 9.83 -1.29
C ARG A 362 30.13 10.52 -2.61
N GLN A 363 31.23 10.10 -3.25
CA GLN A 363 31.63 10.66 -4.56
C GLN A 363 30.65 10.23 -5.66
N GLU A 364 30.07 9.04 -5.54
CA GLU A 364 29.03 8.52 -6.41
C GLU A 364 27.81 9.45 -6.43
N TRP A 365 27.36 9.94 -5.27
CA TRP A 365 26.23 10.86 -5.16
C TRP A 365 26.43 12.13 -5.99
N LYS A 366 27.63 12.70 -5.92
CA LYS A 366 27.98 13.98 -6.54
C LYS A 366 27.96 13.95 -8.07
N ARG A 367 28.00 12.77 -8.71
CA ARG A 367 28.07 12.63 -10.19
C ARG A 367 26.82 13.13 -10.89
N MET A 368 25.66 12.79 -10.34
CA MET A 368 24.35 13.15 -10.88
C MET A 368 23.40 13.66 -9.79
N ASP A 369 23.94 14.11 -8.65
CA ASP A 369 23.16 14.63 -7.51
C ASP A 369 22.12 13.61 -7.00
N GLY A 370 22.49 12.32 -6.99
CA GLY A 370 21.62 11.20 -6.64
C GLY A 370 20.69 10.70 -7.75
N ARG A 371 20.64 11.33 -8.93
CA ARG A 371 19.70 10.95 -10.01
C ARG A 371 19.98 9.63 -10.72
N ASP A 372 21.19 9.12 -10.56
CA ASP A 372 21.60 7.77 -10.97
C ASP A 372 21.43 6.73 -9.85
N HIS A 373 20.96 7.13 -8.67
CA HIS A 373 20.75 6.22 -7.55
C HIS A 373 19.34 5.62 -7.56
N PHE A 374 19.23 4.44 -6.97
CA PHE A 374 17.94 3.83 -6.67
C PHE A 374 17.96 3.00 -5.39
N MET A 375 16.79 2.86 -4.77
CA MET A 375 16.56 2.02 -3.59
C MET A 375 15.24 1.25 -3.71
N VAL A 376 15.02 0.29 -2.82
CA VAL A 376 13.83 -0.56 -2.79
C VAL A 376 13.19 -0.48 -1.41
N ALA A 377 11.86 -0.46 -1.36
CA ALA A 377 11.09 -0.57 -0.13
C ALA A 377 10.01 -1.64 -0.25
N GLY A 378 9.99 -2.60 0.68
CA GLY A 378 8.97 -3.63 0.80
C GLY A 378 7.70 -3.13 1.48
N ARG A 379 7.34 -1.86 1.26
CA ARG A 379 6.18 -1.18 1.86
C ARG A 379 5.57 -0.22 0.84
N THR A 380 4.34 0.20 1.11
CA THR A 380 3.63 1.11 0.20
C THR A 380 4.20 2.51 0.30
N THR A 381 4.07 3.31 -0.75
CA THR A 381 4.47 4.73 -0.73
C THR A 381 3.87 5.51 0.44
N TRP A 382 2.67 5.13 0.89
CA TRP A 382 1.92 5.82 1.95
C TRP A 382 2.63 5.71 3.31
N ASP A 383 3.43 4.67 3.51
CA ASP A 383 4.23 4.48 4.73
C ASP A 383 5.40 5.49 4.84
N PHE A 384 5.73 6.18 3.73
CA PHE A 384 6.91 7.04 3.61
C PHE A 384 6.60 8.50 3.26
N MET A 385 5.32 8.86 3.16
CA MET A 385 4.86 10.19 2.71
C MET A 385 4.29 11.06 3.83
N ARG A 386 4.65 10.79 5.09
CA ARG A 386 4.18 11.60 6.22
C ARG A 386 4.57 13.06 6.04
N THR A 387 3.60 13.96 6.16
CA THR A 387 3.88 15.39 6.00
C THR A 387 4.48 15.99 7.28
N PRO A 388 5.30 17.04 7.17
CA PRO A 388 5.85 17.77 8.31
C PRO A 388 4.85 18.36 9.30
N GLY A 389 3.62 18.61 8.86
CA GLY A 389 2.64 19.38 9.61
C GLY A 389 2.04 18.63 10.80
N ASN A 390 2.14 17.31 10.84
CA ASN A 390 1.60 16.50 11.92
C ASN A 390 2.50 15.30 12.23
N GLU A 391 3.22 15.36 13.35
CA GLU A 391 4.12 14.28 13.78
C GLU A 391 3.36 13.00 14.15
N SER A 392 2.08 13.10 14.50
CA SER A 392 1.25 11.94 14.87
C SER A 392 0.74 11.15 13.66
N ASP A 393 0.88 11.69 12.45
CA ASP A 393 0.42 11.01 11.23
C ASP A 393 1.14 9.67 11.01
N TRP A 394 0.55 8.86 10.13
CA TRP A 394 1.07 7.55 9.77
C TRP A 394 2.42 7.65 9.02
N GLY A 395 3.32 6.70 9.28
CA GLY A 395 4.55 6.52 8.50
C GLY A 395 5.71 7.44 8.89
N ASN A 396 6.68 7.55 7.99
CA ASN A 396 7.83 8.44 8.09
C ASN A 396 7.93 9.40 6.90
N ARG A 397 8.98 10.23 6.87
CA ARG A 397 9.17 11.30 5.90
C ARG A 397 10.08 10.93 4.72
N LEU A 398 10.47 9.66 4.58
CA LEU A 398 11.51 9.24 3.64
C LEU A 398 11.23 9.72 2.20
N MET A 399 10.03 9.50 1.64
CA MET A 399 9.71 9.84 0.25
C MET A 399 9.69 11.35 -0.04
N ILE A 400 9.57 12.19 0.99
CA ILE A 400 9.55 13.65 0.83
C ILE A 400 10.92 14.29 1.08
N LEU A 401 11.93 13.53 1.50
CA LEU A 401 13.29 14.03 1.66
C LEU A 401 13.86 14.46 0.30
N PRO A 402 14.56 15.61 0.21
CA PRO A 402 15.07 16.15 -1.05
C PRO A 402 16.05 15.20 -1.74
N GLU A 403 16.84 14.43 -0.99
CA GLU A 403 17.72 13.41 -1.53
C GLU A 403 16.93 12.25 -2.18
N ILE A 404 15.85 11.80 -1.54
CA ILE A 404 15.00 10.74 -2.09
C ILE A 404 14.26 11.20 -3.35
N ARG A 405 13.85 12.48 -3.40
CA ARG A 405 13.23 13.07 -4.60
C ARG A 405 14.15 13.05 -5.83
N ASN A 406 15.47 13.08 -5.62
CA ASN A 406 16.42 12.98 -6.72
C ASN A 406 16.65 11.53 -7.19
N MET A 407 16.46 10.51 -6.35
CA MET A 407 16.74 9.11 -6.71
C MET A 407 15.48 8.35 -7.12
N THR A 408 15.64 7.18 -7.72
CA THR A 408 14.50 6.30 -8.04
C THR A 408 14.18 5.39 -6.85
N MET A 409 12.95 5.38 -6.37
CA MET A 409 12.51 4.47 -5.31
C MET A 409 11.57 3.42 -5.87
N LEU A 410 11.90 2.14 -5.69
CA LEU A 410 11.06 1.01 -6.08
C LEU A 410 10.21 0.56 -4.88
N LEU A 411 8.90 0.50 -5.05
CA LEU A 411 7.96 0.18 -3.96
C LEU A 411 6.97 -0.90 -4.40
N ILE A 412 6.39 -1.65 -3.46
CA ILE A 412 5.31 -2.60 -3.79
C ILE A 412 4.02 -1.89 -4.26
N GLU A 413 3.86 -0.62 -3.85
CA GLU A 413 2.80 0.29 -4.32
C GLU A 413 3.36 1.72 -4.41
N SER A 414 3.22 2.38 -5.56
CA SER A 414 3.68 3.75 -5.80
C SER A 414 2.54 4.77 -5.76
N SER A 415 2.90 6.05 -5.63
CA SER A 415 1.94 7.14 -5.66
C SER A 415 1.68 7.57 -7.10
N PRO A 416 0.41 7.76 -7.54
CA PRO A 416 0.12 8.32 -8.86
C PRO A 416 0.55 9.79 -8.98
N TRP A 417 0.85 10.44 -7.85
CA TRP A 417 1.18 11.86 -7.77
C TRP A 417 2.65 12.10 -7.42
N ASN A 418 3.52 11.18 -7.80
CA ASN A 418 4.96 11.30 -7.57
C ASN A 418 5.74 10.75 -8.76
N TYR A 419 6.84 11.42 -9.14
CA TYR A 419 7.62 11.07 -10.32
C TYR A 419 8.82 10.16 -10.05
N HIS A 420 9.18 9.97 -8.77
CA HIS A 420 10.40 9.27 -8.35
C HIS A 420 10.14 7.89 -7.75
N GLY A 421 8.89 7.58 -7.39
CA GLY A 421 8.44 6.26 -6.98
C GLY A 421 7.87 5.40 -8.12
N PHE A 422 8.35 4.16 -8.26
CA PHE A 422 7.87 3.19 -9.26
C PHE A 422 7.41 1.90 -8.58
N ALA A 423 6.25 1.39 -9.00
CA ALA A 423 5.71 0.18 -8.40
C ALA A 423 6.33 -1.06 -9.05
N VAL A 424 6.80 -1.98 -8.20
CA VAL A 424 7.27 -3.32 -8.57
C VAL A 424 6.37 -4.38 -7.92
N PRO A 425 6.23 -5.58 -8.51
CA PRO A 425 5.36 -6.63 -7.99
C PRO A 425 5.62 -6.95 -6.53
N TYR A 426 4.54 -7.19 -5.77
CA TYR A 426 4.65 -7.77 -4.43
C TYR A 426 5.34 -9.15 -4.52
N PRO A 427 6.18 -9.53 -3.54
CA PRO A 427 6.67 -10.90 -3.44
C PRO A 427 5.51 -11.91 -3.37
N THR A 428 5.47 -12.84 -4.33
CA THR A 428 4.48 -13.94 -4.40
C THR A 428 4.97 -15.17 -3.62
N TYR A 429 4.22 -16.28 -3.63
CA TYR A 429 4.66 -17.52 -2.96
C TYR A 429 5.60 -18.40 -3.80
N PHE A 430 5.72 -18.15 -5.10
CA PHE A 430 6.50 -18.98 -6.03
C PHE A 430 7.81 -18.29 -6.40
N HIS A 431 8.92 -18.96 -6.07
CA HIS A 431 10.29 -18.54 -6.29
C HIS A 431 11.08 -19.71 -6.88
N PRO A 432 10.98 -19.94 -8.20
CA PRO A 432 11.68 -21.02 -8.87
C PRO A 432 13.20 -20.82 -8.74
N SER A 433 13.93 -21.92 -8.73
CA SER A 433 15.40 -21.93 -8.81
C SER A 433 15.88 -22.18 -10.25
N THR A 434 14.98 -22.67 -11.12
CA THR A 434 15.29 -23.05 -12.51
C THR A 434 14.21 -22.61 -13.50
N ASN A 435 14.58 -22.47 -14.77
CA ASN A 435 13.61 -22.19 -15.85
C ASN A 435 12.63 -23.36 -16.08
N ALA A 436 13.04 -24.59 -15.75
CA ALA A 436 12.19 -25.77 -15.89
C ALA A 436 10.96 -25.70 -14.97
N GLU A 437 11.12 -25.26 -13.72
CA GLU A 437 10.01 -25.07 -12.78
C GLU A 437 8.98 -24.05 -13.31
N ILE A 438 9.45 -22.97 -13.94
CA ILE A 438 8.57 -21.98 -14.59
C ILE A 438 7.76 -22.63 -15.72
N LEU A 439 8.42 -23.36 -16.62
CA LEU A 439 7.75 -24.02 -17.75
C LEU A 439 6.75 -25.06 -17.26
N GLN A 440 7.10 -25.84 -16.23
CA GLN A 440 6.21 -26.80 -15.59
C GLN A 440 4.98 -26.10 -15.01
N TRP A 441 5.18 -24.99 -14.29
CA TRP A 441 4.10 -24.21 -13.71
C TRP A 441 3.19 -23.59 -14.77
N GLN A 442 3.74 -22.93 -15.81
CA GLN A 442 2.95 -22.38 -16.91
C GLN A 442 2.15 -23.49 -17.63
N ASN A 443 2.77 -24.64 -17.91
CA ASN A 443 2.09 -25.77 -18.52
C ASN A 443 1.01 -26.38 -17.62
N ARG A 444 1.18 -26.35 -16.30
CA ARG A 444 0.12 -26.70 -15.36
C ARG A 444 -1.02 -25.69 -15.45
N MET A 445 -0.72 -24.38 -15.43
CA MET A 445 -1.72 -23.32 -15.52
C MET A 445 -2.54 -23.39 -16.81
N ARG A 446 -1.96 -23.81 -17.95
CA ARG A 446 -2.71 -24.03 -19.20
C ARG A 446 -3.72 -25.17 -19.10
N ARG A 447 -3.37 -26.25 -18.37
CA ARG A 447 -4.16 -27.50 -18.29
C ARG A 447 -5.21 -27.51 -17.18
N ILE A 448 -5.15 -26.58 -16.22
CA ILE A 448 -6.09 -26.54 -15.11
C ILE A 448 -7.52 -26.26 -15.58
N LYS A 449 -8.45 -27.11 -15.16
CA LYS A 449 -9.90 -26.88 -15.32
C LYS A 449 -10.38 -25.92 -14.23
N ARG A 450 -11.07 -24.87 -14.64
CA ARG A 450 -11.61 -23.84 -13.75
C ARG A 450 -13.12 -24.01 -13.63
N ARG A 451 -13.58 -24.26 -12.41
CA ARG A 451 -15.00 -24.58 -12.11
C ARG A 451 -15.84 -23.32 -11.93
N TYR A 452 -15.25 -22.28 -11.38
CA TYR A 452 -15.94 -21.04 -11.05
C TYR A 452 -15.67 -19.98 -12.11
N LEU A 453 -16.69 -19.18 -12.43
CA LEU A 453 -16.53 -18.04 -13.32
C LEU A 453 -15.63 -17.00 -12.66
N PHE A 454 -15.87 -16.68 -11.40
CA PHE A 454 -15.07 -15.71 -10.68
C PHE A 454 -14.88 -16.06 -9.20
N SER A 455 -13.90 -15.44 -8.56
CA SER A 455 -13.72 -15.54 -7.12
C SER A 455 -13.28 -14.25 -6.49
N PHE A 456 -13.61 -14.11 -5.20
CA PHE A 456 -13.09 -13.06 -4.35
C PHE A 456 -12.51 -13.66 -3.07
N VAL A 457 -11.32 -13.19 -2.71
CA VAL A 457 -10.65 -13.49 -1.44
C VAL A 457 -10.47 -12.15 -0.73
N GLY A 458 -11.14 -11.98 0.40
CA GLY A 458 -11.11 -10.72 1.13
C GLY A 458 -12.16 -10.60 2.23
N ALA A 459 -12.22 -9.42 2.83
CA ALA A 459 -13.09 -9.08 3.94
C ALA A 459 -13.79 -7.73 3.69
N PRO A 460 -14.95 -7.48 4.30
CA PRO A 460 -15.57 -6.16 4.24
C PRO A 460 -14.67 -5.12 4.93
N ARG A 461 -14.84 -3.84 4.56
CA ARG A 461 -14.18 -2.71 5.20
C ARG A 461 -15.24 -1.69 5.63
N PRO A 462 -16.02 -1.98 6.70
CA PRO A 462 -17.15 -1.14 7.10
C PRO A 462 -16.73 0.27 7.50
N ASN A 463 -15.51 0.43 8.02
CA ASN A 463 -14.96 1.72 8.42
C ASN A 463 -14.40 2.54 7.25
N LEU A 464 -14.36 1.97 6.04
CA LEU A 464 -13.93 2.64 4.82
C LEU A 464 -15.16 2.84 3.92
N GLY A 465 -15.89 3.94 4.13
CA GLY A 465 -17.19 4.19 3.50
C GLY A 465 -17.20 4.12 1.96
N ASP A 466 -16.04 4.31 1.32
CA ASP A 466 -15.89 4.22 -0.14
C ASP A 466 -15.52 2.82 -0.67
N SER A 467 -15.35 1.82 0.19
CA SER A 467 -14.94 0.46 -0.19
C SER A 467 -16.02 -0.32 -0.93
N ILE A 468 -15.71 -0.76 -2.16
CA ILE A 468 -16.52 -1.66 -3.01
C ILE A 468 -16.63 -3.12 -2.50
N ARG A 469 -15.86 -3.48 -1.47
CA ARG A 469 -15.71 -4.90 -1.09
C ARG A 469 -17.01 -5.54 -0.62
N SER A 470 -17.87 -4.78 0.05
CA SER A 470 -19.17 -5.28 0.52
C SER A 470 -20.07 -5.64 -0.66
N GLU A 471 -20.15 -4.78 -1.67
CA GLU A 471 -20.93 -5.00 -2.88
C GLU A 471 -20.41 -6.20 -3.68
N ILE A 472 -19.08 -6.36 -3.79
CA ILE A 472 -18.47 -7.54 -4.40
C ILE A 472 -18.87 -8.82 -3.65
N MET A 473 -18.81 -8.79 -2.32
CA MET A 473 -19.17 -9.95 -1.50
C MET A 473 -20.65 -10.28 -1.64
N ASP A 474 -21.53 -9.27 -1.67
CA ASP A 474 -22.97 -9.46 -1.83
C ASP A 474 -23.33 -10.03 -3.21
N GLN A 475 -22.74 -9.49 -4.28
CA GLN A 475 -22.91 -10.06 -5.62
C GLN A 475 -22.38 -11.50 -5.68
N CYS A 476 -21.21 -11.78 -5.09
CA CYS A 476 -20.66 -13.13 -5.04
C CYS A 476 -21.55 -14.11 -4.26
N LYS A 477 -22.12 -13.66 -3.13
CA LYS A 477 -23.07 -14.43 -2.30
C LYS A 477 -24.41 -14.66 -3.01
N ALA A 478 -24.84 -13.75 -3.88
CA ALA A 478 -26.01 -13.95 -4.75
C ALA A 478 -25.71 -14.95 -5.88
N SER A 479 -24.47 -14.99 -6.36
CA SER A 479 -24.00 -15.81 -7.50
C SER A 479 -23.31 -17.12 -7.09
N ARG A 480 -23.73 -17.79 -6.01
CA ARG A 480 -23.00 -18.92 -5.37
C ARG A 480 -22.56 -20.07 -6.30
N ARG A 481 -23.29 -20.30 -7.40
CA ARG A 481 -22.95 -21.33 -8.39
C ARG A 481 -21.79 -20.95 -9.29
N LYS A 482 -21.57 -19.65 -9.51
CA LYS A 482 -20.56 -19.09 -10.41
C LYS A 482 -19.41 -18.40 -9.66
N CYS A 483 -19.68 -17.86 -8.47
CA CYS A 483 -18.68 -17.20 -7.64
C CYS A 483 -18.19 -18.07 -6.49
N LYS A 484 -16.88 -18.09 -6.27
CA LYS A 484 -16.25 -18.68 -5.08
C LYS A 484 -15.77 -17.57 -4.13
N LEU A 485 -16.30 -17.54 -2.91
CA LEU A 485 -15.94 -16.55 -1.90
C LEU A 485 -15.07 -17.17 -0.81
N LEU A 486 -13.95 -16.53 -0.47
CA LEU A 486 -13.21 -16.79 0.76
C LEU A 486 -13.27 -15.54 1.64
N GLU A 487 -14.02 -15.62 2.73
CA GLU A 487 -14.18 -14.52 3.69
C GLU A 487 -13.01 -14.50 4.68
N CYS A 488 -12.21 -13.42 4.64
CA CYS A 488 -11.03 -13.21 5.47
C CYS A 488 -11.37 -12.44 6.76
N VAL A 489 -12.35 -12.94 7.51
CA VAL A 489 -12.74 -12.35 8.80
C VAL A 489 -11.71 -12.67 9.90
N SER A 490 -11.59 -11.80 10.91
CA SER A 490 -10.70 -12.03 12.05
C SER A 490 -10.94 -13.42 12.68
N GLY A 491 -9.86 -14.16 12.94
CA GLY A 491 -9.90 -15.56 13.38
C GLY A 491 -9.94 -16.61 12.27
N SER A 492 -10.19 -16.22 11.00
CA SER A 492 -10.11 -17.13 9.86
C SER A 492 -8.65 -17.37 9.44
N GLN A 493 -8.08 -18.51 9.86
CA GLN A 493 -6.71 -18.92 9.48
C GLN A 493 -6.55 -19.18 7.97
N LYS A 494 -7.64 -19.25 7.20
CA LYS A 494 -7.59 -19.65 5.79
C LYS A 494 -6.96 -18.60 4.87
N CYS A 495 -7.07 -17.32 5.22
CA CYS A 495 -6.49 -16.23 4.41
C CYS A 495 -5.01 -15.97 4.71
N TYR A 496 -4.42 -16.74 5.60
CA TYR A 496 -2.99 -16.70 5.90
C TYR A 496 -2.26 -17.94 5.39
N LYS A 497 -2.99 -18.89 4.80
CA LYS A 497 -2.45 -20.14 4.26
C LYS A 497 -2.29 -20.06 2.73
N PRO A 498 -1.05 -20.08 2.22
CA PRO A 498 -0.77 -19.92 0.78
C PRO A 498 -1.48 -20.98 -0.08
N ASP A 499 -1.50 -22.24 0.38
CA ASP A 499 -2.15 -23.33 -0.33
C ASP A 499 -3.66 -23.11 -0.48
N GLN A 500 -4.31 -22.54 0.53
CA GLN A 500 -5.74 -22.23 0.49
C GLN A 500 -6.02 -21.10 -0.49
N ILE A 501 -5.28 -19.99 -0.44
CA ILE A 501 -5.46 -18.86 -1.36
C ILE A 501 -5.27 -19.33 -2.81
N MET A 502 -4.16 -20.04 -3.08
CA MET A 502 -3.87 -20.54 -4.42
C MET A 502 -4.94 -21.50 -4.91
N LYS A 503 -5.45 -22.42 -4.09
CA LYS A 503 -6.58 -23.31 -4.46
C LYS A 503 -7.83 -22.55 -4.90
N PHE A 504 -8.10 -21.36 -4.36
CA PHE A 504 -9.22 -20.54 -4.81
C PHE A 504 -8.96 -19.97 -6.21
N PHE A 505 -7.81 -19.33 -6.41
CA PHE A 505 -7.46 -18.72 -7.70
C PHE A 505 -7.28 -19.75 -8.82
N LEU A 506 -6.68 -20.92 -8.53
CA LEU A 506 -6.54 -22.01 -9.49
C LEU A 506 -7.89 -22.54 -9.98
N SER A 507 -8.96 -22.41 -9.17
CA SER A 507 -10.29 -22.94 -9.51
C SER A 507 -11.20 -21.96 -10.27
N SER A 508 -10.77 -20.71 -10.50
CA SER A 508 -11.61 -19.62 -11.00
C SER A 508 -11.07 -19.01 -12.29
N THR A 509 -11.95 -18.64 -13.24
CA THR A 509 -11.56 -17.97 -14.48
C THR A 509 -11.10 -16.54 -14.24
N PHE A 510 -11.88 -15.78 -13.47
CA PHE A 510 -11.62 -14.39 -13.12
C PHE A 510 -11.38 -14.22 -11.62
N CYS A 511 -10.49 -13.33 -11.23
CA CYS A 511 -10.16 -13.06 -9.83
C CYS A 511 -10.37 -11.59 -9.52
N LEU A 512 -11.30 -11.30 -8.61
CA LEU A 512 -11.69 -9.93 -8.28
C LEU A 512 -10.61 -9.27 -7.41
N GLN A 513 -10.04 -8.17 -7.91
CA GLN A 513 -8.96 -7.42 -7.28
C GLN A 513 -9.39 -5.96 -6.99
N PRO A 514 -10.40 -5.71 -6.12
CA PRO A 514 -10.69 -4.35 -5.66
C PRO A 514 -9.52 -3.74 -4.87
N PRO A 515 -9.49 -2.40 -4.72
CA PRO A 515 -8.66 -1.73 -3.73
C PRO A 515 -8.88 -2.26 -2.30
N GLY A 516 -7.94 -1.95 -1.42
CA GLY A 516 -8.01 -2.21 0.00
C GLY A 516 -7.79 -0.98 0.85
N ASP A 517 -6.91 -1.11 1.83
CA ASP A 517 -6.45 0.04 2.61
C ASP A 517 -5.63 0.99 1.71
N SER A 518 -5.09 0.45 0.62
CA SER A 518 -4.39 1.14 -0.47
C SER A 518 -4.87 0.63 -1.85
N TYR A 519 -4.27 1.08 -2.95
CA TYR A 519 -4.79 0.78 -4.30
C TYR A 519 -4.60 -0.68 -4.73
N THR A 520 -3.46 -1.30 -4.39
CA THR A 520 -3.09 -2.64 -4.87
C THR A 520 -2.92 -3.61 -3.70
N ARG A 521 -2.93 -4.90 -4.02
CA ARG A 521 -2.73 -6.00 -3.07
C ARG A 521 -1.84 -7.06 -3.68
N ARG A 522 -1.09 -7.77 -2.83
CA ARG A 522 -0.39 -9.00 -3.20
C ARG A 522 -1.29 -10.00 -3.96
N SER A 523 -2.57 -10.09 -3.58
CA SER A 523 -3.55 -10.99 -4.20
C SER A 523 -3.68 -10.81 -5.71
N THR A 524 -3.37 -9.63 -6.25
CA THR A 524 -3.29 -9.37 -7.68
C THR A 524 -2.26 -10.29 -8.34
N PHE A 525 -1.04 -10.32 -7.79
CA PHE A 525 0.08 -11.10 -8.32
C PHE A 525 -0.11 -12.59 -8.09
N ASP A 526 -0.62 -12.99 -6.92
CA ASP A 526 -0.94 -14.40 -6.64
C ASP A 526 -2.04 -14.92 -7.59
N SER A 527 -2.99 -14.07 -8.01
CA SER A 527 -4.01 -14.47 -8.99
C SER A 527 -3.44 -14.66 -10.39
N ILE A 528 -2.51 -13.81 -10.81
CA ILE A 528 -1.80 -13.95 -12.09
C ILE A 528 -0.91 -15.21 -12.06
N LEU A 529 -0.21 -15.44 -10.95
CA LEU A 529 0.57 -16.66 -10.72
C LEU A 529 -0.30 -17.91 -10.87
N ALA A 530 -1.54 -17.88 -10.39
CA ALA A 530 -2.51 -18.96 -10.55
C ALA A 530 -3.15 -19.03 -11.95
N GLY A 531 -2.73 -18.20 -12.92
CA GLY A 531 -3.30 -18.09 -14.26
C GLY A 531 -4.75 -17.58 -14.29
N CYS A 532 -5.20 -16.92 -13.23
CA CYS A 532 -6.55 -16.36 -13.08
C CYS A 532 -6.56 -14.93 -13.61
N ILE A 533 -7.54 -14.57 -14.44
CA ILE A 533 -7.58 -13.25 -15.09
C ILE A 533 -7.99 -12.21 -14.03
N PRO A 534 -7.13 -11.24 -13.68
CA PRO A 534 -7.48 -10.23 -12.69
C PRO A 534 -8.59 -9.30 -13.21
N VAL A 535 -9.52 -8.97 -12.31
CA VAL A 535 -10.58 -7.98 -12.53
C VAL A 535 -10.34 -6.80 -11.61
N PHE A 536 -10.00 -5.65 -12.19
CA PHE A 536 -9.69 -4.43 -11.46
C PHE A 536 -10.88 -3.48 -11.40
N PHE A 537 -10.97 -2.73 -10.30
CA PHE A 537 -12.06 -1.78 -10.05
C PHE A 537 -11.60 -0.33 -9.94
N HIS A 538 -10.29 -0.12 -10.03
CA HIS A 538 -9.64 1.18 -9.98
C HIS A 538 -8.37 1.13 -10.87
N PRO A 539 -8.11 2.12 -11.73
CA PRO A 539 -6.92 2.12 -12.60
C PRO A 539 -5.62 2.18 -11.79
N GLY A 540 -5.67 2.81 -10.62
CA GLY A 540 -4.60 2.80 -9.64
C GLY A 540 -4.20 1.39 -9.15
N SER A 541 -5.05 0.37 -9.22
CA SER A 541 -4.70 -0.98 -8.73
C SER A 541 -3.70 -1.74 -9.61
N ALA A 542 -3.45 -1.28 -10.84
CA ALA A 542 -2.51 -1.91 -11.74
C ALA A 542 -1.92 -0.95 -12.78
N TYR A 543 -2.80 -0.30 -13.54
CA TYR A 543 -2.45 0.38 -14.80
C TYR A 543 -1.59 1.62 -14.60
N ALA A 544 -1.83 2.38 -13.53
CA ALA A 544 -1.07 3.58 -13.20
C ALA A 544 0.19 3.31 -12.35
N GLN A 545 0.49 2.05 -12.03
CA GLN A 545 1.54 1.68 -11.08
C GLN A 545 2.63 0.81 -11.70
N TYR A 546 2.27 -0.39 -12.19
CA TYR A 546 3.23 -1.42 -12.62
C TYR A 546 3.59 -1.29 -14.09
N ILE A 547 3.86 -0.06 -14.53
CA ILE A 547 4.04 0.32 -15.95
C ILE A 547 5.21 -0.41 -16.64
N TRP A 548 6.20 -0.89 -15.87
CA TRP A 548 7.33 -1.69 -16.39
C TRP A 548 7.01 -3.18 -16.48
N HIS A 549 6.08 -3.67 -15.65
CA HIS A 549 5.83 -5.09 -15.45
C HIS A 549 4.59 -5.60 -16.17
N LEU A 550 3.59 -4.74 -16.37
CA LEU A 550 2.32 -5.08 -17.01
C LEU A 550 2.22 -4.48 -18.41
N PRO A 551 1.56 -5.18 -19.36
CA PRO A 551 1.31 -4.63 -20.70
C PRO A 551 0.47 -3.35 -20.64
N LYS A 552 0.77 -2.39 -21.53
CA LYS A 552 -0.04 -1.17 -21.69
C LYS A 552 -1.47 -1.48 -22.15
N ASP A 553 -1.63 -2.52 -22.95
CA ASP A 553 -2.91 -3.00 -23.45
C ASP A 553 -3.63 -3.80 -22.36
N ILE A 554 -4.41 -3.10 -21.53
CA ILE A 554 -5.05 -3.66 -20.34
C ILE A 554 -6.03 -4.80 -20.65
N GLY A 555 -6.66 -4.76 -21.82
CA GLY A 555 -7.64 -5.75 -22.27
C GLY A 555 -7.04 -7.11 -22.63
N LYS A 556 -5.71 -7.17 -22.82
CA LYS A 556 -5.01 -8.42 -23.13
C LYS A 556 -4.84 -9.34 -21.92
N TYR A 557 -4.84 -8.82 -20.69
CA TYR A 557 -4.54 -9.63 -19.51
C TYR A 557 -5.54 -9.44 -18.36
N SER A 558 -6.45 -8.48 -18.45
CA SER A 558 -7.34 -8.13 -17.35
C SER A 558 -8.71 -7.65 -17.81
N VAL A 559 -9.63 -7.54 -16.86
CA VAL A 559 -10.92 -6.90 -17.07
C VAL A 559 -11.01 -5.70 -16.13
N PHE A 560 -11.41 -4.54 -16.66
CA PHE A 560 -11.70 -3.36 -15.86
C PHE A 560 -13.22 -3.19 -15.70
N ILE A 561 -13.69 -3.08 -14.46
CA ILE A 561 -15.09 -2.76 -14.15
C ILE A 561 -15.08 -1.53 -13.22
N PRO A 562 -15.53 -0.35 -13.67
CA PRO A 562 -15.57 0.84 -12.83
C PRO A 562 -16.21 0.58 -11.47
N GLY A 563 -15.45 0.73 -10.38
CA GLY A 563 -15.95 0.39 -9.06
C GLY A 563 -17.17 1.21 -8.65
N LYS A 564 -17.25 2.46 -9.09
CA LYS A 564 -18.42 3.33 -8.90
C LYS A 564 -19.69 2.71 -9.49
N ASN A 565 -19.63 2.13 -10.69
CA ASN A 565 -20.79 1.52 -11.34
C ASN A 565 -21.28 0.28 -10.59
N VAL A 566 -20.37 -0.49 -9.98
CA VAL A 566 -20.75 -1.62 -9.12
C VAL A 566 -21.44 -1.13 -7.85
N LYS A 567 -20.90 -0.09 -7.19
CA LYS A 567 -21.49 0.51 -5.97
C LYS A 567 -22.87 1.10 -6.22
N GLU A 568 -23.05 1.76 -7.37
CA GLU A 568 -24.33 2.37 -7.77
C GLU A 568 -25.34 1.35 -8.34
N GLY A 569 -24.99 0.07 -8.41
CA GLY A 569 -25.85 -0.98 -8.96
C GLY A 569 -26.02 -0.93 -10.49
N LYS A 570 -25.24 -0.09 -11.18
CA LYS A 570 -25.22 0.04 -12.65
C LYS A 570 -24.49 -1.10 -13.35
N ALA A 571 -23.57 -1.77 -12.65
CA ALA A 571 -22.80 -2.89 -13.19
C ALA A 571 -22.95 -4.16 -12.32
N SER A 572 -23.33 -5.27 -12.96
CA SER A 572 -23.29 -6.60 -12.35
C SER A 572 -22.06 -7.36 -12.80
N ILE A 573 -21.20 -7.72 -11.84
CA ILE A 573 -19.92 -8.40 -12.09
C ILE A 573 -20.14 -9.73 -12.83
N GLU A 574 -21.12 -10.53 -12.39
CA GLU A 574 -21.44 -11.79 -13.05
C GLU A 574 -21.87 -11.57 -14.51
N ARG A 575 -22.73 -10.58 -14.77
CA ARG A 575 -23.26 -10.31 -16.12
C ARG A 575 -22.15 -9.86 -17.05
N VAL A 576 -21.31 -8.91 -16.61
CA VAL A 576 -20.14 -8.44 -17.37
C VAL A 576 -19.22 -9.62 -17.71
N LEU A 577 -18.79 -10.39 -16.70
CA LEU A 577 -17.83 -11.47 -16.91
C LEU A 577 -18.39 -12.64 -17.73
N SER A 578 -19.69 -12.90 -17.66
CA SER A 578 -20.35 -13.96 -18.44
C SER A 578 -20.48 -13.61 -19.93
N ARG A 579 -20.44 -12.33 -20.30
CA ARG A 579 -20.57 -11.87 -21.69
C ARG A 579 -19.25 -11.90 -22.46
N ILE A 580 -18.12 -12.04 -21.78
CA ILE A 580 -16.81 -12.08 -22.43
C ILE A 580 -16.72 -13.37 -23.27
N PRO A 581 -16.46 -13.28 -24.58
CA PRO A 581 -16.35 -14.46 -25.45
C PRO A 581 -15.28 -15.43 -24.97
N ARG A 582 -15.53 -16.73 -25.13
CA ARG A 582 -14.64 -17.78 -24.64
C ARG A 582 -13.24 -17.65 -25.25
N GLU A 583 -13.16 -17.27 -26.51
CA GLU A 583 -11.92 -17.06 -27.26
C GLU A 583 -11.09 -15.94 -26.61
N LYS A 584 -11.74 -14.83 -26.23
CA LYS A 584 -11.10 -13.72 -25.51
C LYS A 584 -10.66 -14.15 -24.11
N VAL A 585 -11.43 -14.96 -23.40
CA VAL A 585 -11.02 -15.53 -22.10
C VAL A 585 -9.78 -16.41 -22.24
N VAL A 586 -9.70 -17.25 -23.28
CA VAL A 586 -8.53 -18.10 -23.52
C VAL A 586 -7.31 -17.25 -23.87
N ALA A 587 -7.46 -16.23 -24.71
CA ALA A 587 -6.39 -15.30 -25.06
C ALA A 587 -5.88 -14.55 -23.83
N MET A 588 -6.78 -13.99 -23.01
CA MET A 588 -6.41 -13.29 -21.77
C MET A 588 -5.67 -14.21 -20.80
N ARG A 589 -6.14 -15.45 -20.65
CA ARG A 589 -5.49 -16.43 -19.78
C ARG A 589 -4.08 -16.78 -20.26
N GLU A 590 -3.88 -16.95 -21.56
CA GLU A 590 -2.54 -17.22 -22.10
C GLU A 590 -1.61 -16.03 -21.84
N GLU A 591 -2.09 -14.79 -21.97
CA GLU A 591 -1.32 -13.60 -21.64
C GLU A 591 -0.95 -13.56 -20.14
N VAL A 592 -1.92 -13.79 -19.25
CA VAL A 592 -1.68 -13.89 -17.80
C VAL A 592 -0.61 -14.94 -17.48
N ILE A 593 -0.63 -16.10 -18.15
CA ILE A 593 0.38 -17.16 -17.95
C ILE A 593 1.75 -16.72 -18.44
N LYS A 594 1.84 -15.99 -19.56
CA LYS A 594 3.11 -15.44 -20.06
C LYS A 594 3.70 -14.38 -19.12
N LEU A 595 2.86 -13.65 -18.39
CA LEU A 595 3.32 -12.63 -17.43
C LEU A 595 3.95 -13.20 -16.16
N ILE A 596 3.68 -14.47 -15.81
CA ILE A 596 4.13 -15.09 -14.55
C ILE A 596 5.62 -14.82 -14.23
N PRO A 597 6.58 -15.04 -15.15
CA PRO A 597 7.98 -14.83 -14.83
C PRO A 597 8.29 -13.38 -14.44
N ARG A 598 7.74 -12.41 -15.19
CA ARG A 598 7.97 -10.96 -14.99
C ARG A 598 7.40 -10.39 -13.69
N LEU A 599 6.58 -11.17 -12.98
CA LEU A 599 5.84 -10.77 -11.78
C LEU A 599 6.25 -11.52 -10.51
N MET A 600 7.13 -12.51 -10.62
CA MET A 600 7.71 -13.25 -9.50
C MET A 600 9.20 -12.94 -9.40
N TYR A 601 9.86 -13.39 -8.33
CA TYR A 601 11.30 -13.23 -8.13
C TYR A 601 11.95 -14.60 -8.10
N PHE A 602 13.08 -14.81 -8.78
CA PHE A 602 13.81 -16.08 -8.65
C PHE A 602 14.30 -16.30 -7.22
N ASN A 603 14.46 -17.56 -6.83
CA ASN A 603 15.16 -17.89 -5.59
C ASN A 603 16.63 -17.43 -5.70
N PRO A 604 17.11 -16.55 -4.79
CA PRO A 604 18.52 -16.15 -4.79
C PRO A 604 19.46 -17.37 -4.67
N SER A 605 19.10 -18.43 -3.96
CA SER A 605 19.98 -19.60 -3.82
C SER A 605 20.11 -20.43 -5.10
N GLY A 606 19.29 -20.17 -6.12
CA GLY A 606 19.18 -20.99 -7.32
C GLY A 606 20.41 -20.87 -8.23
N LYS A 607 20.95 -22.02 -8.66
CA LYS A 607 21.94 -22.05 -9.74
C LYS A 607 21.19 -21.82 -11.07
N ARG A 608 21.20 -20.58 -11.58
CA ARG A 608 20.71 -20.26 -12.94
C ARG A 608 21.61 -20.97 -13.98
N GLY A 609 21.35 -22.26 -14.23
CA GLY A 609 22.07 -23.06 -15.22
C GLY A 609 21.89 -22.56 -16.65
N ASP A 610 20.75 -21.91 -16.93
CA ASP A 610 20.41 -21.29 -18.21
C ASP A 610 20.10 -19.80 -17.99
N VAL A 611 21.15 -18.98 -17.89
CA VAL A 611 21.03 -17.53 -17.79
C VAL A 611 20.33 -16.98 -19.06
N GLY A 612 19.20 -16.29 -18.89
CA GLY A 612 18.61 -15.43 -19.93
C GLY A 612 17.34 -15.92 -20.63
N ARG A 613 16.73 -17.05 -20.25
CA ARG A 613 15.45 -17.47 -20.86
C ARG A 613 14.24 -16.68 -20.36
N PHE A 614 14.21 -16.37 -19.06
CA PHE A 614 13.13 -15.63 -18.42
C PHE A 614 13.70 -14.50 -17.57
N GLU A 615 13.06 -13.33 -17.68
CA GLU A 615 13.30 -12.17 -16.84
C GLU A 615 12.30 -12.18 -15.70
N ASP A 616 12.80 -12.07 -14.48
CA ASP A 616 11.96 -11.93 -13.30
C ASP A 616 11.64 -10.47 -12.98
N ALA A 617 10.82 -10.24 -11.95
CA ALA A 617 10.49 -8.88 -11.50
C ALA A 617 11.74 -8.08 -11.08
N PHE A 618 12.82 -8.73 -10.62
CA PHE A 618 14.08 -8.05 -10.35
C PHE A 618 14.74 -7.59 -11.65
N ASP A 619 14.87 -8.48 -12.65
CA ASP A 619 15.51 -8.17 -13.93
C ASP A 619 14.78 -7.00 -14.64
N VAL A 620 13.45 -7.05 -14.68
CA VAL A 620 12.60 -5.99 -15.28
C VAL A 620 12.75 -4.65 -14.55
N ALA A 621 12.79 -4.66 -13.21
CA ALA A 621 12.91 -3.43 -12.43
C ALA A 621 14.30 -2.78 -12.60
N VAL A 622 15.37 -3.57 -12.63
CA VAL A 622 16.74 -3.06 -12.86
C VAL A 622 16.87 -2.48 -14.27
N GLU A 623 16.29 -3.13 -15.28
CA GLU A 623 16.24 -2.58 -16.63
C GLU A 623 15.50 -1.24 -16.68
N GLY A 624 14.31 -1.15 -16.08
CA GLY A 624 13.54 0.10 -16.01
C GLY A 624 14.29 1.24 -15.30
N VAL A 625 15.06 0.93 -14.25
CA VAL A 625 15.95 1.90 -13.60
C VAL A 625 17.06 2.36 -14.54
N LEU A 626 17.75 1.43 -15.22
CA LEU A 626 18.85 1.77 -16.13
C LEU A 626 18.37 2.65 -17.29
N GLU A 627 17.23 2.32 -17.89
CA GLU A 627 16.60 3.12 -18.96
C GLU A 627 16.23 4.52 -18.47
N ARG A 628 15.61 4.61 -17.29
CA ARG A 628 15.26 5.90 -16.67
C ARG A 628 16.49 6.76 -16.41
N VAL A 629 17.54 6.18 -15.82
CA VAL A 629 18.77 6.91 -15.51
C VAL A 629 19.47 7.39 -16.77
N GLU A 630 19.49 6.58 -17.83
CA GLU A 630 20.03 6.99 -19.13
C GLU A 630 19.21 8.12 -19.78
N GLY A 631 17.87 8.07 -19.68
CA GLY A 631 17.01 9.16 -20.13
C GLY A 631 17.24 10.46 -19.35
N LEU A 632 17.43 10.37 -18.03
CA LEU A 632 17.78 11.51 -17.19
C LEU A 632 19.16 12.07 -17.55
N ARG A 633 20.15 11.20 -17.78
CA ARG A 633 21.51 11.59 -18.19
C ARG A 633 21.50 12.41 -19.47
N LYS A 634 20.82 11.93 -20.52
CA LYS A 634 20.69 12.65 -21.80
C LYS A 634 20.07 14.03 -21.62
N ARG A 635 18.98 14.14 -20.85
CA ARG A 635 18.32 15.43 -20.59
C ARG A 635 19.23 16.43 -19.88
N ILE A 636 20.01 15.99 -18.90
CA ILE A 636 20.95 16.87 -18.20
C ILE A 636 22.06 17.33 -19.15
N GLU A 637 22.55 16.45 -20.03
CA GLU A 637 23.55 16.77 -21.06
C GLU A 637 23.03 17.75 -22.11
N GLU A 638 21.74 17.67 -22.47
CA GLU A 638 21.04 18.64 -23.32
C GLU A 638 20.77 19.98 -22.61
N GLY A 639 21.03 20.05 -21.30
CA GLY A 639 20.87 21.25 -20.51
C GLY A 639 19.47 21.43 -19.92
N ASN A 640 18.71 20.36 -19.70
CA ASN A 640 17.47 20.41 -18.92
C ASN A 640 17.78 20.14 -17.44
N GLU A 641 17.53 21.13 -16.59
CA GLU A 641 17.78 21.02 -15.14
C GLU A 641 16.60 20.37 -14.39
N GLU A 642 15.38 20.59 -14.90
CA GLU A 642 14.18 19.96 -14.40
C GLU A 642 14.16 18.47 -14.73
N ILE A 643 13.70 17.65 -13.78
CA ILE A 643 13.56 16.19 -13.98
C ILE A 643 12.46 15.93 -15.02
N PHE A 644 11.42 16.76 -15.02
CA PHE A 644 10.26 16.68 -15.89
C PHE A 644 9.62 18.06 -16.05
N ASP A 645 9.13 18.35 -17.25
CA ASP A 645 8.51 19.63 -17.60
C ASP A 645 6.99 19.65 -17.30
N PHE A 646 6.53 18.84 -16.33
CA PHE A 646 5.12 18.74 -15.95
C PHE A 646 4.92 18.78 -14.44
N PRO A 647 3.76 19.28 -13.95
CA PRO A 647 3.42 19.25 -12.54
C PRO A 647 3.38 17.82 -11.97
N GLU A 648 4.06 17.57 -10.85
CA GLU A 648 4.20 16.25 -10.22
C GLU A 648 2.86 15.53 -9.98
N ARG A 649 1.75 16.26 -9.76
CA ARG A 649 0.40 15.69 -9.64
C ARG A 649 -0.07 14.93 -10.90
N PHE A 650 0.55 15.15 -12.05
CA PHE A 650 0.25 14.46 -13.31
C PHE A 650 1.24 13.35 -13.64
N SER A 651 2.07 12.92 -12.67
CA SER A 651 3.07 11.87 -12.87
C SER A 651 2.46 10.58 -13.42
N TRP A 652 1.30 10.13 -12.92
CA TRP A 652 0.63 8.95 -13.46
C TRP A 652 0.27 9.09 -14.94
N LYS A 653 -0.21 10.26 -15.38
CA LYS A 653 -0.58 10.48 -16.79
C LYS A 653 0.64 10.37 -17.68
N TYR A 654 1.69 11.10 -17.32
CA TYR A 654 2.91 11.10 -18.12
C TYR A 654 3.56 9.72 -18.15
N ASN A 655 3.63 9.04 -17.01
CA ASN A 655 4.23 7.72 -16.92
C ASN A 655 3.46 6.67 -17.73
N VAL A 656 2.14 6.79 -17.84
CA VAL A 656 1.29 5.83 -18.57
C VAL A 656 1.19 6.19 -20.06
N PHE A 657 0.93 7.46 -20.40
CA PHE A 657 0.57 7.91 -21.74
C PHE A 657 1.65 8.75 -22.44
N GLY A 658 2.70 9.19 -21.73
CA GLY A 658 3.73 10.08 -22.25
C GLY A 658 3.32 11.54 -22.39
N ASN A 659 2.12 11.91 -21.95
CA ASN A 659 1.59 13.27 -21.96
C ASN A 659 0.72 13.54 -20.72
N VAL A 660 0.22 14.77 -20.57
CA VAL A 660 -0.63 15.19 -19.44
C VAL A 660 -2.04 15.62 -19.88
N GLU A 661 -2.47 15.15 -21.06
CA GLU A 661 -3.78 15.49 -21.62
C GLU A 661 -4.93 14.94 -20.76
N LYS A 662 -6.14 15.43 -21.03
CA LYS A 662 -7.34 14.98 -20.32
C LYS A 662 -7.58 13.50 -20.61
N HIS A 663 -7.78 12.70 -19.56
CA HIS A 663 -8.00 11.26 -19.68
C HIS A 663 -9.28 10.87 -18.92
N GLU A 664 -9.94 9.79 -19.34
CA GLU A 664 -11.13 9.27 -18.64
C GLU A 664 -10.83 8.87 -17.18
N TRP A 665 -9.57 8.57 -16.89
CA TRP A 665 -9.11 8.19 -15.54
C TRP A 665 -8.86 9.39 -14.62
N ASP A 666 -9.00 10.63 -15.09
CA ASP A 666 -8.75 11.83 -14.28
C ASP A 666 -9.57 11.82 -12.99
N SER A 667 -10.86 11.47 -13.11
CA SER A 667 -11.78 11.38 -11.98
C SER A 667 -11.40 10.35 -10.90
N TYR A 668 -10.51 9.40 -11.21
CA TYR A 668 -10.01 8.42 -10.24
C TYR A 668 -8.82 8.94 -9.41
N PHE A 669 -8.18 10.01 -9.86
CA PHE A 669 -6.96 10.57 -9.24
C PHE A 669 -7.12 12.03 -8.81
N ASP A 670 -8.33 12.58 -8.88
CA ASP A 670 -8.66 13.88 -8.32
C ASP A 670 -8.50 13.84 -6.79
N ARG A 671 -7.59 14.67 -6.26
CA ARG A 671 -7.46 14.86 -4.81
C ARG A 671 -8.64 15.69 -4.34
N ARG A 672 -9.44 15.13 -3.43
CA ARG A 672 -10.50 15.87 -2.72
C ARG A 672 -9.91 16.72 -1.61
#